data_AF-A0A2E6EQ97-F1
#
_entry.id   AF-A0A2E6EQ97-F1
#
_cell.length_a   1.000
_cell.length_b   1.000
_cell.length_c   1.000
_cell.angle_alpha   90.00
_cell.angle_beta   90.00
_cell.angle_gamma   90.00
#
_symmetry.space_group_name_H-M   'P 1'
#
loop_
_entity.id
_entity.type
_entity.pdbx_description
1 polymer ?
#
loop_
_entity_poly.entity_id
_entity_poly.type
_entity_poly.pdbx_seq_one_letter_code
_entity_poly.pdbx_strand_id
1 'polypeptide(L)'
;GDDDDTAGDDDDTAGDDDDTAGDDDDTAGDDDDELGLDQDGDGYSAESAGGSDCDDSDPTVSPAGLELCDGVDNDCDGDVDDDPIDGATWYLDSDSDGYGGQLLAQEACAAPASYVDNSDDCDDLVAAVYPGATELCNERDDDCDGVIDDNAPAAQTWYLDNDGDGVGGFWLTQEACQMPTGYAPDSSDCDDTNPLVYPAAVELCDGIDNNCDSSLGGDEIDDDGDGVSECDQDCDDTDSLRFPGSLELCDGVDNDCDATTEALGGEVDADGDLVLSCLDCDDDPASGVLVFPGAPEVCNSVDDDCDGTVDVGASDESTWYFDADGDGVGGLLLTQVACAAPAGYVASSDDCAELDANSYPGAAEICDGADNDCNGLVDDGSGAAGTLWYADSDADGYGDPGSSTTACSQPVGFVTNSLDCDDGNAATNPTSYEICDGLDNNCIGGVDEAGSLDADDWYVDSDGDGFGAIGTPVSSCSQPAGYAGNAADCNDDPNNGGADIHPNASEFCNNIDDDCDGTADDGAVDASLWYVDADGDSYGHPTTSSFACTQPNGSVGTNTDCDDTESTINPGSPELCDSIDNDCNGEVDDAEAVGADQNCVASDCQEVFDATSVAAIDGDYWISPDGGAAFEAHCEHTTQDGGWTLVMNVEPNDGNQVTYTNTAFWLDDAEFGQLSSAFINDYKGPAAWRMTATNIMVQVASPGAAGAVIGWKAWSMGARTYDSFFHSSDNTIQTSAVLNSDLAAVYDYEAVIKLGTHLRSNMAHGPNTDRSRLAADTYSPHGDDNQPGLGTQMNAGCCGLNYRNRDVELWVNSSDNLWCTAPSTGSFAWIGNDGFCGGSCGSCDSNAGPAYSPYWTYRIYVR
;
A
#
# COMPACT_ATOMS: atom_id res chain seq x y z
N GLY A 1 -41.00 31.98 49.62
CA GLY A 1 -39.86 32.68 49.04
C GLY A 1 -40.29 33.07 47.65
N ASP A 2 -40.67 34.32 47.38
CA ASP A 2 -40.37 35.59 48.10
C ASP A 2 -38.84 35.86 48.11
N ASP A 3 -38.29 37.01 47.71
CA ASP A 3 -38.79 38.25 47.03
C ASP A 3 -37.70 38.64 45.97
N ASP A 4 -37.68 39.73 45.19
CA ASP A 4 -38.38 41.04 45.10
C ASP A 4 -38.25 41.57 43.61
N ASP A 5 -38.81 42.74 43.26
CA ASP A 5 -38.90 43.29 41.88
C ASP A 5 -37.79 44.30 41.46
N THR A 6 -37.64 44.56 40.14
CA THR A 6 -37.65 45.89 39.42
C THR A 6 -36.86 45.82 38.08
N ALA A 7 -37.34 46.22 36.88
CA ALA A 7 -38.17 47.35 36.39
C ALA A 7 -37.40 48.70 36.30
N GLY A 8 -37.42 49.46 35.20
CA GLY A 8 -38.10 49.27 33.88
C GLY A 8 -38.07 50.58 33.05
N ASP A 9 -38.67 50.55 31.86
CA ASP A 9 -39.19 51.68 31.05
C ASP A 9 -38.13 52.69 30.47
N ASP A 10 -38.35 53.45 29.38
CA ASP A 10 -39.11 53.31 28.11
C ASP A 10 -38.76 54.52 27.17
N ASP A 11 -39.28 54.49 25.94
CA ASP A 11 -39.60 55.63 25.03
C ASP A 11 -38.51 56.60 24.49
N ASP A 12 -38.28 56.48 23.18
CA ASP A 12 -38.57 57.49 22.15
C ASP A 12 -38.26 58.99 22.38
N THR A 13 -37.42 59.58 21.51
CA THR A 13 -37.83 60.47 20.40
C THR A 13 -36.58 60.92 19.61
N ALA A 14 -36.40 60.70 18.30
CA ALA A 14 -37.25 60.91 17.12
C ALA A 14 -37.17 62.33 16.52
N GLY A 15 -36.77 62.39 15.24
CA GLY A 15 -36.74 63.57 14.37
C GLY A 15 -35.38 64.29 14.28
N ASP A 16 -35.02 64.89 13.14
CA ASP A 16 -35.67 64.89 11.82
C ASP A 16 -34.68 65.41 10.74
N ASP A 17 -34.95 64.99 9.49
CA ASP A 17 -34.75 65.71 8.21
C ASP A 17 -33.36 66.11 7.62
N ASP A 18 -33.35 65.98 6.28
CA ASP A 18 -32.64 66.72 5.22
C ASP A 18 -31.13 66.50 4.96
N ASP A 19 -30.87 65.71 3.92
CA ASP A 19 -30.26 66.15 2.66
C ASP A 19 -29.34 67.39 2.69
N THR A 20 -28.06 67.20 2.35
CA THR A 20 -27.61 67.57 0.98
C THR A 20 -26.25 66.96 0.63
N ALA A 21 -26.03 66.73 -0.67
CA ALA A 21 -24.77 66.23 -1.21
C ALA A 21 -23.83 67.37 -1.64
N GLY A 22 -22.53 67.06 -1.70
CA GLY A 22 -21.46 67.93 -2.19
C GLY A 22 -20.71 68.68 -1.08
N ASP A 23 -19.43 69.00 -1.25
CA ASP A 23 -18.57 68.68 -2.40
C ASP A 23 -17.08 68.83 -2.00
N ASP A 24 -16.20 68.44 -2.92
CA ASP A 24 -14.75 68.69 -3.01
C ASP A 24 -13.95 69.42 -1.87
N ASP A 25 -13.17 68.60 -1.13
CA ASP A 25 -11.68 68.63 -1.12
C ASP A 25 -10.86 69.74 -0.38
N ASP A 26 -9.56 69.44 -0.24
CA ASP A 26 -8.37 70.29 -0.02
C ASP A 26 -8.04 70.89 1.39
N THR A 27 -7.03 70.26 2.02
CA THR A 27 -5.93 70.83 2.83
C THR A 27 -6.10 71.22 4.32
N ALA A 28 -5.72 70.27 5.19
CA ALA A 28 -4.58 70.32 6.13
C ALA A 28 -4.37 71.47 7.15
N GLY A 29 -4.05 71.12 8.40
CA GLY A 29 -3.36 72.04 9.34
C GLY A 29 -3.64 71.87 10.86
N ASP A 30 -3.33 70.69 11.40
CA ASP A 30 -2.77 70.40 12.75
C ASP A 30 -3.45 70.85 14.08
N ASP A 31 -3.14 70.06 15.13
CA ASP A 31 -3.18 70.31 16.59
C ASP A 31 -4.57 70.54 17.28
N ASP A 32 -4.95 69.86 18.37
CA ASP A 32 -4.26 68.95 19.32
C ASP A 32 -5.26 67.96 20.00
N ASP A 33 -4.72 66.96 20.73
CA ASP A 33 -5.32 66.09 21.77
C ASP A 33 -6.34 64.98 21.33
N GLU A 34 -6.28 63.71 21.74
CA GLU A 34 -5.34 62.98 22.64
C GLU A 34 -5.52 61.43 22.47
N LEU A 35 -4.71 60.76 21.64
CA LEU A 35 -4.46 59.29 21.60
C LEU A 35 -3.04 59.02 21.05
N GLY A 36 -2.62 57.74 20.96
CA GLY A 36 -1.24 57.29 20.67
C GLY A 36 -0.58 57.89 19.42
N LEU A 37 0.75 57.97 19.45
CA LEU A 37 1.61 58.39 18.35
C LEU A 37 2.48 57.20 17.92
N ASP A 38 2.26 56.72 16.70
CA ASP A 38 3.26 56.10 15.82
C ASP A 38 4.61 56.83 15.96
N GLN A 39 5.69 56.10 16.29
CA GLN A 39 6.98 56.68 16.68
C GLN A 39 8.10 56.51 15.64
N ASP A 40 8.06 55.46 14.83
CA ASP A 40 9.05 55.16 13.78
C ASP A 40 8.50 55.34 12.34
N GLY A 41 7.19 55.27 12.15
CA GLY A 41 6.48 55.64 10.93
C GLY A 41 5.93 54.47 10.11
N ASP A 42 5.71 53.29 10.70
CA ASP A 42 5.19 52.12 9.98
C ASP A 42 3.65 52.13 9.78
N GLY A 43 2.92 52.85 10.64
CA GLY A 43 1.46 53.01 10.61
C GLY A 43 0.71 52.38 11.79
N TYR A 44 1.39 51.63 12.65
CA TYR A 44 0.86 51.11 13.91
C TYR A 44 1.18 52.07 15.07
N SER A 45 1.04 51.63 16.31
CA SER A 45 1.43 52.41 17.50
C SER A 45 1.42 51.54 18.76
N ALA A 46 2.22 51.92 19.74
CA ALA A 46 2.44 51.16 20.96
C ALA A 46 1.15 50.60 21.63
N GLU A 47 1.20 49.31 21.98
CA GLU A 47 0.33 48.65 22.98
C GLU A 47 0.05 49.56 24.19
N SER A 48 1.11 50.21 24.70
CA SER A 48 1.04 51.02 25.92
C SER A 48 0.19 52.30 25.77
N ALA A 49 -0.12 52.71 24.54
CA ALA A 49 -1.04 53.79 24.19
C ALA A 49 -2.43 53.27 23.76
N GLY A 50 -2.61 51.96 23.62
CA GLY A 50 -3.84 51.30 23.15
C GLY A 50 -3.87 51.04 21.64
N GLY A 51 -2.71 51.05 20.97
CA GLY A 51 -2.53 50.45 19.66
C GLY A 51 -2.20 48.95 19.78
N SER A 52 -1.48 48.41 18.80
CA SER A 52 -1.25 46.97 18.62
C SER A 52 0.20 46.60 18.30
N ASP A 53 1.13 47.56 18.35
CA ASP A 53 2.56 47.28 18.12
C ASP A 53 3.31 47.09 19.45
N CYS A 54 4.28 46.17 19.43
CA CYS A 54 5.00 45.66 20.59
C CYS A 54 6.39 46.31 20.83
N ASP A 55 7.01 46.96 19.83
CA ASP A 55 8.16 47.87 20.00
C ASP A 55 8.15 49.06 19.01
N ASP A 56 7.25 50.01 19.32
CA ASP A 56 7.05 51.41 18.86
C ASP A 56 8.36 52.24 18.88
N SER A 57 9.39 51.71 18.24
CA SER A 57 10.71 52.27 18.03
C SER A 57 11.55 51.56 16.94
N ASP A 58 11.16 50.39 16.44
CA ASP A 58 11.77 49.70 15.29
C ASP A 58 10.72 49.28 14.24
N PRO A 59 10.69 49.90 13.03
CA PRO A 59 9.61 49.73 12.03
C PRO A 59 9.73 48.41 11.22
N THR A 60 10.11 47.34 11.91
CA THR A 60 10.04 45.94 11.47
C THR A 60 9.48 45.04 12.58
N VAL A 61 8.77 45.64 13.56
CA VAL A 61 8.17 44.98 14.73
C VAL A 61 6.74 45.50 14.89
N SER A 62 5.76 44.87 14.23
CA SER A 62 4.34 45.29 14.26
C SER A 62 3.41 44.25 13.61
N PRO A 63 2.08 44.37 13.74
CA PRO A 63 1.08 43.49 13.09
C PRO A 63 1.01 43.45 11.55
N ALA A 64 2.10 43.78 10.86
CA ALA A 64 2.38 43.44 9.47
C ALA A 64 3.91 43.29 9.22
N GLY A 65 4.67 42.97 10.27
CA GLY A 65 6.06 42.52 10.19
C GLY A 65 6.16 41.17 9.49
N LEU A 66 7.40 40.72 9.31
CA LEU A 66 7.70 39.37 8.83
C LEU A 66 8.72 38.79 9.80
N GLU A 67 8.41 37.61 10.34
CA GLU A 67 9.23 36.90 11.31
C GLU A 67 10.61 36.54 10.73
N LEU A 68 11.63 36.66 11.59
CA LEU A 68 13.04 36.48 11.25
C LEU A 68 13.73 35.68 12.36
N CYS A 69 14.77 34.92 12.01
CA CYS A 69 15.54 34.11 12.94
C CYS A 69 16.50 34.93 13.84
N ASP A 70 16.00 35.96 14.53
CA ASP A 70 16.78 36.81 15.43
C ASP A 70 16.34 36.85 16.90
N GLY A 71 15.20 36.23 17.23
CA GLY A 71 14.69 36.08 18.60
C GLY A 71 13.83 37.26 19.07
N VAL A 72 13.10 37.87 18.15
CA VAL A 72 12.17 38.98 18.36
C VAL A 72 10.83 38.60 17.73
N ASP A 73 9.77 38.78 18.52
CA ASP A 73 8.37 38.86 18.09
C ASP A 73 8.26 40.04 17.11
N ASN A 74 8.36 39.79 15.80
CA ASN A 74 8.37 40.77 14.71
C ASN A 74 6.95 41.09 14.22
N ASP A 75 6.01 40.15 14.31
CA ASP A 75 4.61 40.35 13.90
C ASP A 75 3.67 40.76 15.06
N CYS A 76 4.13 40.69 16.32
CA CYS A 76 3.38 41.05 17.53
C CYS A 76 2.16 40.16 17.84
N ASP A 77 2.08 38.92 17.34
CA ASP A 77 1.03 37.96 17.75
C ASP A 77 1.25 37.39 19.17
N GLY A 78 2.51 37.27 19.60
CA GLY A 78 2.95 36.89 20.94
C GLY A 78 3.70 35.55 21.06
N ASP A 79 3.86 34.79 19.97
CA ASP A 79 4.93 33.78 19.83
C ASP A 79 6.20 34.43 19.22
N VAL A 80 7.24 33.66 18.86
CA VAL A 80 8.58 34.20 18.47
C VAL A 80 9.31 33.27 17.50
N ASP A 81 9.84 33.81 16.40
CA ASP A 81 10.49 33.08 15.32
C ASP A 81 9.52 32.06 14.65
N ASP A 82 8.21 32.38 14.57
CA ASP A 82 7.15 31.59 13.91
C ASP A 82 7.15 31.88 12.38
N ASP A 83 6.73 30.94 11.52
CA ASP A 83 6.85 31.00 10.04
C ASP A 83 7.98 31.91 9.44
N PRO A 84 9.26 31.74 9.83
CA PRO A 84 10.30 32.75 9.64
C PRO A 84 10.90 32.77 8.22
N ILE A 85 10.95 33.95 7.58
CA ILE A 85 11.36 34.11 6.16
C ILE A 85 12.86 33.84 5.89
N ASP A 86 13.70 33.75 6.91
CA ASP A 86 15.08 33.25 6.80
C ASP A 86 15.36 31.94 7.57
N GLY A 87 14.28 31.18 7.84
CA GLY A 87 14.33 29.81 8.31
C GLY A 87 15.16 28.88 7.41
N ALA A 88 15.64 27.78 7.99
CA ALA A 88 16.24 26.70 7.22
C ALA A 88 15.19 25.62 6.98
N THR A 89 15.17 25.03 5.78
CA THR A 89 14.39 23.82 5.51
C THR A 89 14.99 22.64 6.27
N TRP A 90 14.18 21.95 7.07
CA TRP A 90 14.51 20.69 7.73
C TRP A 90 13.59 19.58 7.23
N TYR A 91 14.09 18.35 7.22
CA TYR A 91 13.36 17.16 6.77
C TYR A 91 13.08 16.24 7.95
N LEU A 92 11.92 15.57 7.96
CA LEU A 92 11.59 14.60 9.00
C LEU A 92 12.62 13.45 8.99
N ASP A 93 13.02 13.01 10.18
CA ASP A 93 13.86 11.84 10.50
C ASP A 93 12.97 10.90 11.33
N SER A 94 12.10 10.17 10.64
CA SER A 94 10.94 9.48 11.25
C SER A 94 11.33 8.18 11.97
N ASP A 95 12.46 7.58 11.60
CA ASP A 95 13.01 6.39 12.26
C ASP A 95 14.22 6.66 13.21
N SER A 96 14.72 7.90 13.22
CA SER A 96 15.76 8.42 14.12
C SER A 96 17.19 7.91 13.88
N ASP A 97 17.58 7.70 12.63
CA ASP A 97 18.95 7.34 12.24
C ASP A 97 19.86 8.55 11.96
N GLY A 98 19.28 9.70 11.59
CA GLY A 98 19.97 10.97 11.30
C GLY A 98 19.98 11.42 9.82
N TYR A 99 19.40 10.64 8.91
CA TYR A 99 19.00 11.08 7.57
C TYR A 99 17.51 11.45 7.56
N GLY A 100 17.01 12.00 6.45
CA GLY A 100 15.62 12.50 6.41
C GLY A 100 14.93 12.39 5.06
N GLY A 101 13.60 12.22 5.11
CA GLY A 101 12.76 11.92 3.96
C GLY A 101 12.37 13.15 3.11
N GLN A 102 12.37 12.99 1.79
CA GLN A 102 11.99 14.07 0.84
C GLN A 102 10.50 14.46 0.86
N LEU A 103 9.64 13.75 1.59
CA LEU A 103 8.18 13.92 1.55
C LEU A 103 7.61 14.83 2.65
N LEU A 104 8.35 15.06 3.73
CA LEU A 104 7.92 15.87 4.87
C LEU A 104 9.04 16.82 5.27
N ALA A 105 8.86 18.11 4.96
CA ALA A 105 9.80 19.17 5.25
C ALA A 105 9.10 20.36 5.91
N GLN A 106 9.81 21.06 6.79
CA GLN A 106 9.35 22.25 7.51
C GLN A 106 10.47 23.30 7.54
N GLU A 107 10.14 24.58 7.39
CA GLU A 107 11.11 25.67 7.55
C GLU A 107 11.12 26.12 9.02
N ALA A 108 12.31 26.27 9.62
CA ALA A 108 12.47 26.71 11.01
C ALA A 108 13.88 27.26 11.29
N CYS A 109 14.00 28.17 12.26
CA CYS A 109 15.29 28.75 12.67
C CYS A 109 16.25 27.75 13.34
N ALA A 110 15.72 26.64 13.87
CA ALA A 110 16.47 25.54 14.44
C ALA A 110 15.70 24.23 14.23
N ALA A 111 16.43 23.11 14.15
CA ALA A 111 15.88 21.78 13.95
C ALA A 111 14.65 21.50 14.83
N PRO A 112 13.46 21.27 14.23
CA PRO A 112 12.32 20.72 14.94
C PRO A 112 12.65 19.36 15.58
N ALA A 113 11.83 18.91 16.52
CA ALA A 113 12.04 17.61 17.15
C ALA A 113 11.81 16.48 16.14
N SER A 114 12.81 15.60 15.97
CA SER A 114 12.87 14.55 14.92
C SER A 114 12.99 15.07 13.49
N TYR A 115 13.73 16.17 13.27
CA TYR A 115 14.05 16.68 11.93
C TYR A 115 15.57 16.95 11.75
N VAL A 116 16.08 16.84 10.53
CA VAL A 116 17.51 16.95 10.15
C VAL A 116 17.76 17.86 8.94
N ASP A 117 19.03 18.22 8.68
CA ASP A 117 19.45 19.20 7.66
C ASP A 117 19.76 18.59 6.27
N ASN A 118 19.28 17.36 6.01
CA ASN A 118 19.49 16.64 4.76
C ASN A 118 18.22 15.90 4.32
N SER A 119 18.09 15.65 3.02
CA SER A 119 16.96 14.93 2.40
C SER A 119 17.43 13.73 1.58
N ASP A 120 18.49 13.11 2.08
CA ASP A 120 19.25 12.10 1.35
C ASP A 120 18.73 10.66 1.61
N ASP A 121 17.74 10.47 2.50
CA ASP A 121 17.11 9.17 2.73
C ASP A 121 16.15 8.79 1.58
N CYS A 122 16.19 7.52 1.20
CA CYS A 122 15.33 6.92 0.19
C CYS A 122 14.10 6.17 0.76
N ASP A 123 14.07 5.85 2.07
CA ASP A 123 12.92 5.21 2.75
C ASP A 123 12.95 5.44 4.29
N ASP A 124 12.66 6.69 4.69
CA ASP A 124 12.55 7.33 6.03
C ASP A 124 11.65 6.63 7.07
N LEU A 125 11.30 5.36 6.89
CA LEU A 125 10.55 4.52 7.84
C LEU A 125 11.36 3.31 8.32
N VAL A 126 12.63 3.19 7.92
CA VAL A 126 13.47 2.00 8.12
C VAL A 126 14.96 2.39 8.34
N ALA A 127 15.34 2.59 9.61
CA ALA A 127 16.66 2.99 10.16
C ALA A 127 17.86 2.04 9.86
N ALA A 128 17.76 1.24 8.81
CA ALA A 128 18.81 0.43 8.22
C ALA A 128 19.11 0.85 6.76
N VAL A 129 18.35 1.79 6.20
CA VAL A 129 18.44 2.27 4.82
C VAL A 129 18.73 3.75 4.82
N TYR A 130 19.88 4.13 4.30
CA TYR A 130 20.40 5.50 4.33
C TYR A 130 21.69 5.60 3.49
N PRO A 131 22.09 6.81 3.04
CA PRO A 131 23.33 7.05 2.30
C PRO A 131 24.59 6.40 2.89
N GLY A 132 25.02 5.29 2.30
CA GLY A 132 26.19 4.52 2.75
C GLY A 132 25.93 3.63 3.97
N ALA A 133 24.73 3.06 4.07
CA ALA A 133 24.39 1.90 4.91
C ALA A 133 25.20 0.64 4.53
N THR A 134 24.65 -0.55 4.72
CA THR A 134 25.32 -1.81 4.34
C THR A 134 24.33 -2.76 3.71
N GLU A 135 24.28 -2.70 2.38
CA GLU A 135 23.56 -3.58 1.47
C GLU A 135 23.38 -5.01 2.00
N LEU A 136 22.13 -5.43 2.12
CA LEU A 136 21.72 -6.79 2.38
C LEU A 136 21.24 -7.45 1.08
N CYS A 137 21.18 -8.79 1.06
CA CYS A 137 20.52 -9.50 -0.04
C CYS A 137 19.00 -9.51 0.20
N ASN A 138 18.34 -8.35 0.05
CA ASN A 138 16.93 -8.14 0.41
C ASN A 138 16.06 -7.61 -0.75
N GLU A 139 16.63 -7.40 -1.94
CA GLU A 139 16.00 -6.76 -3.11
C GLU A 139 15.62 -5.28 -2.89
N ARG A 140 16.27 -4.60 -1.94
CA ARG A 140 16.16 -3.15 -1.64
C ARG A 140 17.46 -2.44 -2.04
N ASP A 141 17.37 -1.12 -2.12
CA ASP A 141 18.50 -0.19 -2.23
C ASP A 141 18.71 0.30 -0.80
N ASP A 142 19.58 -0.36 -0.02
CA ASP A 142 19.77 -0.03 1.40
C ASP A 142 20.74 1.16 1.56
N ASP A 143 21.77 1.28 0.71
CA ASP A 143 22.75 2.38 0.80
C ASP A 143 22.42 3.64 -0.04
N CYS A 144 21.25 3.63 -0.69
CA CYS A 144 20.65 4.68 -1.52
C CYS A 144 21.51 5.16 -2.71
N ASP A 145 22.47 4.37 -3.22
CA ASP A 145 23.29 4.74 -4.40
C ASP A 145 22.60 4.54 -5.76
N GLY A 146 21.49 3.77 -5.80
CA GLY A 146 20.74 3.43 -7.01
C GLY A 146 21.00 2.02 -7.54
N VAL A 147 21.68 1.14 -6.80
CA VAL A 147 22.11 -0.20 -7.24
C VAL A 147 21.89 -1.29 -6.17
N ILE A 148 20.62 -1.69 -6.03
CA ILE A 148 20.12 -2.88 -5.30
C ILE A 148 21.12 -4.06 -5.25
N ASP A 149 21.38 -4.56 -4.04
CA ASP A 149 22.17 -5.76 -3.68
C ASP A 149 23.69 -5.68 -4.01
N ASP A 150 24.31 -4.53 -4.38
CA ASP A 150 25.75 -4.51 -4.74
C ASP A 150 26.70 -4.56 -3.52
N ASN A 151 27.79 -5.33 -3.63
CA ASN A 151 28.78 -5.56 -2.57
C ASN A 151 28.21 -6.14 -1.24
N ALA A 152 26.94 -6.56 -1.20
CA ALA A 152 26.24 -7.04 0.00
C ALA A 152 27.05 -8.12 0.77
N PRO A 153 27.39 -7.94 2.06
CA PRO A 153 28.20 -8.89 2.82
C PRO A 153 27.57 -10.27 3.04
N ALA A 154 26.29 -10.43 2.70
CA ALA A 154 25.54 -11.69 2.76
C ALA A 154 25.56 -12.49 1.45
N ALA A 155 26.24 -12.02 0.40
CA ALA A 155 26.36 -12.72 -0.88
C ALA A 155 26.87 -14.16 -0.68
N GLN A 156 26.02 -15.14 -1.01
CA GLN A 156 26.29 -16.56 -0.74
C GLN A 156 27.38 -17.08 -1.68
N THR A 157 28.24 -17.97 -1.16
CA THR A 157 29.20 -18.71 -1.98
C THR A 157 28.51 -19.91 -2.62
N TRP A 158 28.30 -19.84 -3.93
CA TRP A 158 27.75 -20.91 -4.75
C TRP A 158 28.88 -21.74 -5.37
N TYR A 159 28.70 -23.05 -5.48
CA TYR A 159 29.66 -24.02 -6.00
C TYR A 159 29.20 -24.52 -7.37
N LEU A 160 30.12 -24.70 -8.33
CA LEU A 160 29.73 -25.15 -9.67
C LEU A 160 29.07 -26.53 -9.61
N ASP A 161 27.92 -26.68 -10.27
CA ASP A 161 27.22 -27.95 -10.49
C ASP A 161 27.39 -28.30 -11.98
N ASN A 162 28.27 -29.27 -12.28
CA ASN A 162 28.68 -29.60 -13.64
C ASN A 162 27.94 -30.80 -14.27
N ASP A 163 27.15 -31.58 -13.50
CA ASP A 163 26.34 -32.69 -14.04
C ASP A 163 24.82 -32.60 -13.81
N GLY A 164 24.37 -31.80 -12.84
CA GLY A 164 22.98 -31.40 -12.64
C GLY A 164 22.20 -32.16 -11.56
N ASP A 165 22.85 -32.72 -10.53
CA ASP A 165 22.14 -33.35 -9.40
C ASP A 165 21.67 -32.39 -8.30
N GLY A 166 22.31 -31.23 -8.15
CA GLY A 166 21.96 -30.18 -7.19
C GLY A 166 22.92 -29.99 -6.01
N VAL A 167 24.01 -30.76 -5.94
CA VAL A 167 25.21 -30.46 -5.13
C VAL A 167 26.29 -29.90 -6.07
N GLY A 168 27.34 -29.24 -5.55
CA GLY A 168 28.40 -28.64 -6.38
C GLY A 168 29.82 -28.90 -5.90
N GLY A 169 30.75 -28.91 -6.84
CA GLY A 169 32.16 -29.18 -6.60
C GLY A 169 32.92 -28.01 -5.95
N PHE A 170 33.62 -28.28 -4.84
CA PHE A 170 34.45 -27.33 -4.07
C PHE A 170 35.47 -26.49 -4.87
N TRP A 171 35.79 -26.86 -6.11
CA TRP A 171 36.92 -26.31 -6.87
C TRP A 171 36.64 -25.05 -7.69
N LEU A 172 35.37 -24.66 -7.87
CA LEU A 172 34.94 -23.48 -8.63
C LEU A 172 33.75 -22.81 -7.92
N THR A 173 33.95 -21.57 -7.45
CA THR A 173 32.94 -20.82 -6.67
C THR A 173 32.59 -19.46 -7.29
N GLN A 174 31.42 -18.95 -6.92
CA GLN A 174 30.94 -17.60 -7.24
C GLN A 174 30.19 -17.02 -6.03
N GLU A 175 30.46 -15.77 -5.68
CA GLU A 175 29.71 -15.03 -4.65
C GLU A 175 28.56 -14.25 -5.33
N ALA A 176 27.33 -14.42 -4.86
CA ALA A 176 26.13 -13.71 -5.35
C ALA A 176 24.96 -13.83 -4.36
N CYS A 177 24.04 -12.85 -4.32
CA CYS A 177 22.80 -12.97 -3.52
C CYS A 177 21.85 -14.06 -4.07
N GLN A 178 21.75 -14.19 -5.40
CA GLN A 178 20.89 -15.17 -6.09
C GLN A 178 21.72 -16.25 -6.80
N MET A 179 21.21 -17.50 -6.81
CA MET A 179 21.89 -18.69 -7.34
C MET A 179 22.23 -18.55 -8.85
N PRO A 180 23.52 -18.53 -9.24
CA PRO A 180 23.90 -18.47 -10.64
C PRO A 180 23.53 -19.75 -11.40
N THR A 181 23.09 -19.65 -12.65
CA THR A 181 22.67 -20.81 -13.45
C THR A 181 23.82 -21.82 -13.63
N GLY A 182 23.66 -23.03 -13.07
CA GLY A 182 24.66 -24.09 -13.09
C GLY A 182 25.58 -24.08 -11.86
N TYR A 183 25.09 -23.59 -10.73
CA TYR A 183 25.75 -23.65 -9.43
C TYR A 183 24.73 -24.11 -8.36
N ALA A 184 25.25 -24.70 -7.28
CA ALA A 184 24.53 -25.22 -6.13
C ALA A 184 25.00 -24.56 -4.81
N PRO A 185 24.21 -24.60 -3.72
CA PRO A 185 24.57 -24.00 -2.42
C PRO A 185 25.50 -24.87 -1.56
N ASP A 186 25.57 -26.19 -1.80
CA ASP A 186 26.41 -27.13 -1.05
C ASP A 186 27.68 -27.49 -1.85
N SER A 187 28.81 -27.61 -1.15
CA SER A 187 30.14 -27.88 -1.69
C SER A 187 30.60 -29.32 -1.55
N SER A 188 29.73 -30.19 -1.02
CA SER A 188 30.10 -31.46 -0.39
C SER A 188 30.13 -32.67 -1.34
N ASP A 189 29.95 -32.42 -2.64
CA ASP A 189 30.13 -33.39 -3.72
C ASP A 189 31.61 -33.81 -3.88
N CYS A 190 31.83 -35.11 -4.03
CA CYS A 190 33.14 -35.74 -4.19
C CYS A 190 33.50 -36.18 -5.63
N ASP A 191 32.55 -36.20 -6.59
CA ASP A 191 32.79 -36.35 -8.03
C ASP A 191 31.72 -35.62 -8.88
N ASP A 192 31.88 -34.29 -8.97
CA ASP A 192 31.24 -33.23 -9.83
C ASP A 192 31.30 -33.52 -11.36
N THR A 193 31.22 -34.79 -11.74
CA THR A 193 31.11 -35.32 -13.09
C THR A 193 30.22 -36.58 -13.19
N ASN A 194 29.64 -37.05 -12.09
CA ASN A 194 28.83 -38.25 -11.98
C ASN A 194 27.61 -38.07 -11.03
N PRO A 195 26.37 -37.87 -11.54
CA PRO A 195 25.15 -37.54 -10.76
C PRO A 195 24.52 -38.75 -10.01
N LEU A 196 25.38 -39.58 -9.44
CA LEU A 196 25.13 -40.76 -8.61
C LEU A 196 26.13 -40.83 -7.43
N VAL A 197 26.93 -39.77 -7.22
CA VAL A 197 27.96 -39.66 -6.18
C VAL A 197 27.80 -38.29 -5.52
N TYR A 198 27.00 -38.23 -4.44
CA TYR A 198 26.68 -37.00 -3.73
C TYR A 198 26.26 -37.28 -2.27
N PRO A 199 26.40 -36.31 -1.36
CA PRO A 199 25.93 -36.41 0.03
C PRO A 199 24.53 -37.02 0.20
N ALA A 200 24.45 -38.14 0.91
CA ALA A 200 23.23 -38.91 1.14
C ALA A 200 22.55 -39.50 -0.13
N ALA A 201 23.33 -39.75 -1.19
CA ALA A 201 23.03 -40.84 -2.12
C ALA A 201 22.94 -42.19 -1.37
N VAL A 202 22.39 -43.21 -2.04
CA VAL A 202 22.34 -44.58 -1.51
C VAL A 202 23.54 -45.35 -2.03
N GLU A 203 24.32 -45.95 -1.14
CA GLU A 203 25.41 -46.86 -1.48
C GLU A 203 24.90 -47.99 -2.38
N LEU A 204 25.59 -48.20 -3.50
CA LEU A 204 25.33 -49.27 -4.45
C LEU A 204 26.43 -50.33 -4.29
N CYS A 205 26.08 -51.61 -4.45
CA CYS A 205 27.06 -52.70 -4.50
C CYS A 205 27.91 -52.63 -5.82
N ASP A 206 28.69 -51.56 -6.02
CA ASP A 206 29.59 -51.36 -7.18
C ASP A 206 31.03 -50.88 -6.85
N GLY A 207 31.36 -50.70 -5.56
CA GLY A 207 32.70 -50.34 -5.08
C GLY A 207 33.09 -48.86 -5.25
N ILE A 208 32.10 -47.96 -5.25
CA ILE A 208 32.26 -46.50 -5.22
C ILE A 208 31.55 -45.96 -3.98
N ASP A 209 32.25 -45.13 -3.21
CA ASP A 209 31.68 -44.27 -2.15
C ASP A 209 30.65 -43.34 -2.81
N ASN A 210 29.36 -43.70 -2.74
CA ASN A 210 28.29 -42.94 -3.42
C ASN A 210 27.85 -41.75 -2.58
N ASN A 211 27.83 -41.89 -1.26
CA ASN A 211 27.29 -40.91 -0.33
C ASN A 211 28.33 -39.86 0.14
N CYS A 212 29.58 -39.98 -0.30
CA CYS A 212 30.74 -39.15 0.04
C CYS A 212 31.19 -39.17 1.52
N ASP A 213 30.80 -40.18 2.32
CA ASP A 213 31.15 -40.31 3.74
C ASP A 213 32.53 -40.94 4.02
N SER A 214 33.24 -41.37 2.96
CA SER A 214 34.53 -42.09 3.02
C SER A 214 34.48 -43.53 3.53
N SER A 215 33.30 -44.17 3.49
CA SER A 215 33.11 -45.63 3.58
C SER A 215 32.65 -46.22 2.24
N LEU A 216 32.01 -47.40 2.26
CA LEU A 216 31.34 -48.07 1.14
C LEU A 216 29.99 -48.66 1.62
N GLY A 217 29.39 -48.03 2.65
CA GLY A 217 28.41 -48.68 3.52
C GLY A 217 29.04 -49.77 4.41
N GLY A 218 28.18 -50.48 5.15
CA GLY A 218 28.57 -51.72 5.83
C GLY A 218 28.41 -52.93 4.92
N ASP A 219 27.35 -52.91 4.11
CA ASP A 219 26.80 -54.01 3.31
C ASP A 219 27.79 -54.56 2.25
N GLU A 220 28.79 -53.76 1.81
CA GLU A 220 29.90 -54.17 0.93
C GLU A 220 31.08 -54.86 1.67
N ILE A 221 31.07 -54.97 3.00
CA ILE A 221 32.20 -55.41 3.81
C ILE A 221 31.91 -56.77 4.47
N ASP A 222 32.66 -57.79 4.06
CA ASP A 222 32.86 -59.09 4.74
C ASP A 222 33.45 -58.85 6.14
N ASP A 223 32.59 -58.67 7.16
CA ASP A 223 32.97 -58.05 8.45
C ASP A 223 33.43 -59.09 9.49
N ASP A 224 32.95 -60.34 9.38
CA ASP A 224 33.49 -61.48 10.16
C ASP A 224 34.67 -62.22 9.49
N GLY A 225 34.77 -62.17 8.15
CA GLY A 225 35.90 -62.68 7.38
C GLY A 225 35.77 -64.10 6.80
N ASP A 226 34.56 -64.65 6.63
CA ASP A 226 34.35 -65.93 5.94
C ASP A 226 34.45 -65.84 4.40
N GLY A 227 34.15 -64.67 3.83
CA GLY A 227 34.20 -64.39 2.39
C GLY A 227 32.85 -64.20 1.68
N VAL A 228 31.76 -63.99 2.41
CA VAL A 228 30.45 -63.46 1.95
C VAL A 228 30.19 -62.12 2.66
N SER A 229 29.38 -61.22 2.08
CA SER A 229 28.86 -60.04 2.79
C SER A 229 27.36 -59.86 2.55
N GLU A 230 26.70 -58.94 3.25
CA GLU A 230 25.26 -58.67 3.12
C GLU A 230 24.82 -58.40 1.67
N CYS A 231 25.60 -57.63 0.88
CA CYS A 231 25.37 -57.44 -0.57
C CYS A 231 25.35 -58.76 -1.39
N ASP A 232 26.08 -59.80 -0.98
CA ASP A 232 26.12 -61.12 -1.65
C ASP A 232 25.13 -62.15 -1.04
N GLN A 233 24.30 -61.72 -0.07
CA GLN A 233 23.28 -62.46 0.71
C GLN A 233 23.84 -63.33 1.86
N ASP A 234 24.69 -62.77 2.71
CA ASP A 234 24.80 -63.31 4.07
C ASP A 234 23.49 -63.11 4.88
N CYS A 235 23.31 -63.85 5.98
CA CYS A 235 22.17 -63.68 6.88
C CYS A 235 22.53 -63.31 8.33
N ASP A 236 23.83 -63.28 8.69
CA ASP A 236 24.36 -62.62 9.89
C ASP A 236 25.89 -62.40 9.71
N ASP A 237 26.27 -61.32 8.99
CA ASP A 237 27.64 -60.84 8.65
C ASP A 237 28.52 -60.50 9.89
N THR A 238 28.13 -60.99 11.07
CA THR A 238 28.84 -60.85 12.34
C THR A 238 29.22 -62.19 12.98
N ASP A 239 28.81 -63.33 12.41
CA ASP A 239 29.18 -64.68 12.85
C ASP A 239 29.42 -65.65 11.68
N SER A 240 30.71 -65.91 11.43
CA SER A 240 31.35 -66.78 10.40
C SER A 240 30.91 -68.26 10.32
N LEU A 241 29.76 -68.58 10.90
CA LEU A 241 29.04 -69.84 10.88
C LEU A 241 27.61 -69.69 10.33
N ARG A 242 27.17 -68.47 9.96
CA ARG A 242 25.78 -68.10 9.66
C ARG A 242 25.57 -67.67 8.19
N PHE A 243 26.26 -68.35 7.27
CA PHE A 243 26.35 -68.01 5.85
C PHE A 243 25.73 -69.08 4.93
N PRO A 244 25.36 -68.74 3.66
CA PRO A 244 24.80 -69.66 2.68
C PRO A 244 25.59 -70.97 2.44
N GLY A 245 25.14 -72.06 3.08
CA GLY A 245 25.74 -73.39 2.97
C GLY A 245 26.71 -73.80 4.10
N SER A 246 26.51 -73.25 5.30
CA SER A 246 27.09 -73.70 6.57
C SER A 246 26.62 -75.12 7.02
N LEU A 247 26.49 -75.38 8.32
CA LEU A 247 25.99 -76.64 8.89
C LEU A 247 25.24 -76.42 10.20
N GLU A 248 23.92 -76.68 10.17
CA GLU A 248 23.02 -76.66 11.32
C GLU A 248 23.58 -77.32 12.59
N LEU A 249 23.67 -76.52 13.65
CA LEU A 249 23.91 -76.91 15.04
C LEU A 249 22.56 -77.05 15.76
N CYS A 250 22.48 -77.78 16.87
CA CYS A 250 21.25 -77.76 17.69
C CYS A 250 21.34 -76.63 18.72
N ASP A 251 21.06 -75.41 18.26
CA ASP A 251 20.95 -74.21 19.10
C ASP A 251 19.74 -73.32 18.75
N GLY A 252 18.94 -73.72 17.74
CA GLY A 252 17.68 -73.08 17.38
C GLY A 252 17.82 -71.91 16.41
N VAL A 253 18.96 -71.75 15.73
CA VAL A 253 19.24 -70.62 14.83
C VAL A 253 19.74 -71.12 13.48
N ASP A 254 18.93 -70.95 12.43
CA ASP A 254 19.22 -71.26 11.01
C ASP A 254 20.65 -70.84 10.64
N ASN A 255 21.57 -71.79 10.45
CA ASN A 255 22.99 -71.51 10.23
C ASN A 255 23.34 -71.44 8.73
N ASP A 256 22.60 -72.11 7.85
CA ASP A 256 22.92 -72.16 6.40
C ASP A 256 22.08 -71.23 5.49
N CYS A 257 21.24 -70.38 6.10
CA CYS A 257 20.42 -69.32 5.50
C CYS A 257 19.33 -69.81 4.53
N ASP A 258 18.92 -71.08 4.56
CA ASP A 258 17.88 -71.63 3.67
C ASP A 258 16.43 -71.39 4.15
N ALA A 259 16.26 -70.76 5.32
CA ALA A 259 15.02 -70.53 6.06
C ALA A 259 14.42 -71.79 6.72
N THR A 260 15.25 -72.79 7.04
CA THR A 260 14.85 -73.99 7.81
C THR A 260 15.89 -74.41 8.86
N THR A 261 15.44 -74.63 10.10
CA THR A 261 16.24 -75.22 11.19
C THR A 261 16.05 -76.74 11.21
N GLU A 262 16.93 -77.49 10.54
CA GLU A 262 16.85 -78.96 10.39
C GLU A 262 17.98 -79.73 11.12
N ALA A 263 18.47 -79.26 12.29
CA ALA A 263 19.51 -79.99 13.03
C ALA A 263 19.09 -81.42 13.43
N LEU A 264 20.10 -82.29 13.58
CA LEU A 264 19.95 -83.76 13.61
C LEU A 264 19.47 -84.30 14.97
N GLY A 265 18.23 -83.94 15.30
CA GLY A 265 17.51 -84.25 16.54
C GLY A 265 16.14 -83.57 16.59
N GLY A 266 15.97 -82.47 15.84
CA GLY A 266 14.85 -81.55 15.98
C GLY A 266 15.23 -80.36 16.86
N GLU A 267 14.74 -79.18 16.49
CA GLU A 267 14.98 -77.90 17.16
C GLU A 267 13.68 -77.20 17.53
N VAL A 268 12.60 -77.97 17.57
CA VAL A 268 11.35 -77.55 18.17
C VAL A 268 11.38 -77.91 19.66
N ASP A 269 10.96 -76.95 20.46
CA ASP A 269 10.29 -77.17 21.74
C ASP A 269 8.83 -77.52 21.39
N ALA A 270 8.45 -78.80 21.44
CA ALA A 270 7.11 -79.25 21.04
C ALA A 270 6.17 -79.37 22.25
N ASP A 271 6.73 -79.58 23.44
CA ASP A 271 6.06 -79.69 24.72
C ASP A 271 5.74 -78.32 25.37
N GLY A 272 6.71 -77.40 25.41
CA GLY A 272 6.62 -76.03 25.91
C GLY A 272 7.55 -75.68 27.08
N ASP A 273 8.57 -76.50 27.40
CA ASP A 273 9.45 -76.33 28.57
C ASP A 273 10.70 -75.45 28.31
N LEU A 274 10.94 -75.06 27.05
CA LEU A 274 12.11 -74.35 26.53
C LEU A 274 13.40 -75.20 26.39
N VAL A 275 13.30 -76.54 26.38
CA VAL A 275 14.39 -77.46 26.00
C VAL A 275 14.10 -78.03 24.61
N LEU A 276 15.06 -77.86 23.69
CA LEU A 276 14.91 -78.35 22.32
C LEU A 276 14.83 -79.89 22.28
N SER A 277 14.00 -80.44 21.40
CA SER A 277 13.79 -81.90 21.22
C SER A 277 15.05 -82.75 20.97
N CYS A 278 16.20 -82.15 20.64
CA CYS A 278 17.49 -82.83 20.58
C CYS A 278 18.14 -83.10 21.96
N LEU A 279 17.62 -82.52 23.05
CA LEU A 279 18.18 -82.58 24.41
C LEU A 279 17.21 -83.14 25.48
N ASP A 280 15.90 -83.06 25.27
CA ASP A 280 14.90 -83.46 26.26
C ASP A 280 14.61 -84.99 26.32
N CYS A 281 13.98 -85.44 27.42
CA CYS A 281 13.58 -86.82 27.70
C CYS A 281 12.10 -87.18 27.42
N ASP A 282 11.14 -86.24 27.39
CA ASP A 282 9.71 -86.50 27.09
C ASP A 282 8.97 -85.32 26.40
N ASP A 283 9.56 -84.77 25.33
CA ASP A 283 9.01 -83.75 24.39
C ASP A 283 7.73 -84.21 23.63
N ASP A 284 6.70 -84.61 24.38
CA ASP A 284 5.33 -84.79 23.90
C ASP A 284 4.42 -83.82 24.68
N PRO A 285 3.78 -82.82 24.04
CA PRO A 285 2.83 -81.91 24.70
C PRO A 285 1.58 -82.61 25.29
N ALA A 286 1.48 -83.94 25.21
CA ALA A 286 0.55 -84.74 26.00
C ALA A 286 1.04 -85.06 27.44
N SER A 287 2.34 -84.96 27.71
CA SER A 287 2.98 -85.09 29.03
C SER A 287 3.02 -83.76 29.77
N GLY A 288 3.70 -82.74 29.20
CA GLY A 288 3.64 -81.34 29.64
C GLY A 288 4.78 -80.88 30.57
N VAL A 289 5.58 -79.92 30.08
CA VAL A 289 6.50 -78.88 30.64
C VAL A 289 7.20 -79.04 32.00
N LEU A 290 7.09 -80.18 32.68
CA LEU A 290 7.60 -80.39 34.04
C LEU A 290 8.54 -81.60 34.16
N VAL A 291 8.73 -82.35 33.07
CA VAL A 291 9.59 -83.54 33.02
C VAL A 291 10.78 -83.23 32.14
N PHE A 292 11.86 -82.70 32.73
CA PHE A 292 13.04 -82.24 31.99
C PHE A 292 14.34 -82.48 32.77
N PRO A 293 15.51 -82.61 32.09
CA PRO A 293 16.77 -82.95 32.75
C PRO A 293 17.19 -81.98 33.86
N GLY A 294 17.03 -82.38 35.12
CA GLY A 294 17.38 -81.58 36.29
C GLY A 294 16.27 -80.68 36.86
N ALA A 295 14.99 -80.98 36.59
CA ALA A 295 13.86 -80.41 37.33
C ALA A 295 13.92 -80.72 38.85
N PRO A 296 13.13 -80.06 39.72
CA PRO A 296 13.07 -80.38 41.14
C PRO A 296 11.96 -81.40 41.45
N GLU A 297 12.32 -82.58 41.93
CA GLU A 297 11.39 -83.58 42.47
C GLU A 297 10.40 -82.96 43.49
N VAL A 298 9.10 -83.25 43.27
CA VAL A 298 7.98 -82.92 44.16
C VAL A 298 7.14 -84.17 44.41
N CYS A 299 6.34 -84.24 45.49
CA CYS A 299 5.56 -85.44 45.82
C CYS A 299 4.36 -85.71 44.86
N ASN A 300 4.61 -86.02 43.58
CA ASN A 300 3.64 -86.17 42.49
C ASN A 300 3.56 -87.60 41.87
N SER A 301 4.53 -88.47 42.16
CA SER A 301 4.75 -89.81 41.59
C SER A 301 5.08 -89.90 40.08
N VAL A 302 5.83 -88.93 39.57
CA VAL A 302 6.55 -88.88 38.28
C VAL A 302 8.07 -88.96 38.56
N ASP A 303 8.88 -89.10 37.51
CA ASP A 303 10.36 -89.08 37.52
C ASP A 303 10.72 -87.71 36.92
N ASP A 304 10.59 -86.63 37.71
CA ASP A 304 10.46 -85.24 37.18
C ASP A 304 11.78 -84.76 36.56
N ASP A 305 12.93 -85.16 37.14
CA ASP A 305 14.27 -84.68 36.75
C ASP A 305 15.02 -85.59 35.75
N CYS A 306 14.38 -86.70 35.35
CA CYS A 306 14.92 -87.76 34.52
C CYS A 306 16.18 -88.50 35.07
N ASP A 307 16.44 -88.52 36.39
CA ASP A 307 17.52 -89.33 37.01
C ASP A 307 17.22 -90.84 37.09
N GLY A 308 15.94 -91.24 37.03
CA GLY A 308 15.50 -92.63 37.17
C GLY A 308 14.97 -93.00 38.56
N THR A 309 14.56 -92.03 39.37
CA THR A 309 13.89 -92.22 40.67
C THR A 309 12.57 -91.43 40.75
N VAL A 310 11.81 -91.59 41.83
CA VAL A 310 10.41 -91.08 41.94
C VAL A 310 10.09 -90.73 43.40
N ASP A 311 9.67 -89.49 43.65
CA ASP A 311 9.34 -88.91 44.96
C ASP A 311 10.50 -88.94 46.00
N VAL A 312 11.78 -89.07 45.59
CA VAL A 312 12.87 -89.38 46.54
C VAL A 312 13.64 -88.13 47.01
N GLY A 313 13.27 -87.62 48.18
CA GLY A 313 13.84 -86.39 48.70
C GLY A 313 13.18 -85.14 48.11
N ALA A 314 11.94 -85.30 47.67
CA ALA A 314 11.06 -84.25 47.17
C ALA A 314 11.11 -82.99 48.03
N SER A 315 11.13 -81.84 47.35
CA SER A 315 11.44 -80.55 47.97
C SER A 315 10.37 -80.03 48.96
N ASP A 316 9.20 -80.67 49.01
CA ASP A 316 8.02 -80.31 49.82
C ASP A 316 7.76 -81.21 51.05
N GLU A 317 8.68 -82.12 51.42
CA GLU A 317 8.57 -82.94 52.65
C GLU A 317 8.37 -82.09 53.93
N SER A 318 7.23 -82.29 54.61
CA SER A 318 6.81 -81.45 55.75
C SER A 318 7.03 -82.10 57.12
N THR A 319 7.33 -81.29 58.14
CA THR A 319 7.44 -81.71 59.55
C THR A 319 6.15 -81.42 60.33
N TRP A 320 5.74 -82.35 61.20
CA TRP A 320 4.46 -82.31 61.90
C TRP A 320 4.61 -82.59 63.41
N TYR A 321 3.84 -81.90 64.24
CA TYR A 321 3.88 -81.85 65.72
C TYR A 321 2.52 -82.25 66.33
N PHE A 322 2.47 -82.88 67.50
CA PHE A 322 1.22 -83.41 68.07
C PHE A 322 0.32 -82.31 68.71
N ASP A 323 -0.90 -82.18 68.20
CA ASP A 323 -1.98 -81.29 68.71
C ASP A 323 -2.77 -82.03 69.81
N ALA A 324 -2.97 -81.37 70.96
CA ALA A 324 -3.51 -81.97 72.19
C ALA A 324 -4.95 -81.56 72.53
N ASP A 325 -5.39 -80.35 72.17
CA ASP A 325 -6.70 -79.80 72.55
C ASP A 325 -7.56 -79.32 71.35
N GLY A 326 -6.95 -79.16 70.17
CA GLY A 326 -7.62 -78.93 68.89
C GLY A 326 -7.60 -77.49 68.38
N ASP A 327 -6.68 -76.63 68.83
CA ASP A 327 -6.56 -75.23 68.37
C ASP A 327 -5.88 -75.07 67.00
N GLY A 328 -5.05 -76.04 66.60
CA GLY A 328 -4.28 -76.06 65.35
C GLY A 328 -2.76 -75.89 65.52
N VAL A 329 -2.28 -75.66 66.74
CA VAL A 329 -0.88 -75.64 67.15
C VAL A 329 -0.54 -76.96 67.87
N GLY A 330 0.70 -77.44 67.71
CA GLY A 330 1.17 -78.68 68.31
C GLY A 330 2.24 -78.43 69.36
N GLY A 331 2.42 -79.37 70.28
CA GLY A 331 3.49 -79.30 71.28
C GLY A 331 4.82 -79.88 70.78
N LEU A 332 5.94 -79.21 71.09
CA LEU A 332 7.33 -79.61 70.79
C LEU A 332 7.77 -81.03 71.24
N LEU A 333 6.92 -81.77 71.96
CA LEU A 333 7.29 -83.04 72.62
C LEU A 333 7.14 -84.30 71.73
N LEU A 334 6.40 -84.24 70.62
CA LEU A 334 6.24 -85.36 69.67
C LEU A 334 6.20 -84.87 68.21
N THR A 335 7.08 -85.38 67.33
CA THR A 335 7.17 -84.95 65.91
C THR A 335 7.43 -86.08 64.90
N GLN A 336 7.11 -85.85 63.62
CA GLN A 336 7.33 -86.74 62.45
C GLN A 336 7.55 -85.92 61.15
N VAL A 337 8.10 -86.54 60.09
CA VAL A 337 8.32 -85.91 58.75
C VAL A 337 7.71 -86.78 57.63
N ALA A 338 7.00 -86.18 56.67
CA ALA A 338 6.47 -86.79 55.44
C ALA A 338 5.79 -85.76 54.51
N CYS A 339 5.59 -86.09 53.21
CA CYS A 339 4.73 -85.36 52.26
C CYS A 339 3.27 -85.13 52.73
N ALA A 340 2.80 -85.82 53.78
CA ALA A 340 1.42 -85.72 54.26
C ALA A 340 1.28 -85.87 55.78
N ALA A 341 0.38 -85.09 56.38
CA ALA A 341 0.15 -85.02 57.81
C ALA A 341 -0.20 -86.38 58.46
N PRO A 342 0.61 -86.88 59.41
CA PRO A 342 0.24 -88.02 60.24
C PRO A 342 -0.98 -87.70 61.11
N ALA A 343 -1.94 -88.62 61.22
CA ALA A 343 -3.19 -88.37 61.92
C ALA A 343 -2.97 -87.98 63.41
N GLY A 344 -3.44 -86.78 63.78
CA GLY A 344 -3.24 -86.18 65.10
C GLY A 344 -1.99 -85.27 65.20
N TYR A 345 -1.39 -84.88 64.07
CA TYR A 345 -0.28 -83.94 64.04
C TYR A 345 -0.59 -82.75 63.10
N VAL A 346 -0.14 -81.56 63.48
CA VAL A 346 -0.28 -80.26 62.79
C VAL A 346 1.11 -79.68 62.47
N ALA A 347 1.19 -78.59 61.71
CA ALA A 347 2.48 -78.08 61.22
C ALA A 347 3.22 -77.12 62.19
N SER A 348 2.55 -76.59 63.21
CA SER A 348 3.10 -75.60 64.16
C SER A 348 3.49 -76.23 65.50
N SER A 349 4.42 -75.60 66.25
CA SER A 349 5.08 -76.19 67.42
C SER A 349 4.99 -75.41 68.74
N ASP A 350 4.40 -74.21 68.72
CA ASP A 350 4.80 -73.16 69.68
C ASP A 350 3.75 -72.84 70.77
N ASP A 351 2.79 -73.75 70.97
CA ASP A 351 1.75 -73.70 72.01
C ASP A 351 2.35 -73.50 73.42
N CYS A 352 1.88 -72.47 74.14
CA CYS A 352 2.32 -72.15 75.50
C CYS A 352 1.40 -72.69 76.61
N ALA A 353 0.25 -73.25 76.25
CA ALA A 353 -0.81 -73.68 77.15
C ALA A 353 -1.59 -74.88 76.58
N GLU A 354 -0.96 -76.07 76.59
CA GLU A 354 -1.38 -77.40 76.03
C GLU A 354 -2.83 -77.92 76.27
N LEU A 355 -3.74 -77.12 76.84
CA LEU A 355 -5.13 -77.41 77.18
C LEU A 355 -6.08 -76.17 77.07
N ASP A 356 -5.66 -75.05 76.47
CA ASP A 356 -6.49 -73.85 76.26
C ASP A 356 -6.28 -73.17 74.88
N ALA A 357 -7.10 -73.59 73.91
CA ALA A 357 -7.28 -73.06 72.55
C ALA A 357 -7.62 -71.55 72.38
N ASN A 358 -7.27 -70.68 73.33
CA ASN A 358 -7.31 -69.22 73.23
C ASN A 358 -5.95 -68.58 73.61
N SER A 359 -4.92 -69.41 73.85
CA SER A 359 -3.63 -69.03 74.43
C SER A 359 -2.48 -69.62 73.60
N TYR A 360 -2.27 -69.06 72.41
CA TYR A 360 -1.31 -69.54 71.40
C TYR A 360 -0.58 -68.37 70.70
N PRO A 361 0.66 -68.55 70.19
CA PRO A 361 1.40 -67.48 69.54
C PRO A 361 0.67 -66.88 68.34
N GLY A 362 0.44 -65.56 68.39
CA GLY A 362 -0.33 -64.84 67.37
C GLY A 362 -1.85 -64.90 67.56
N ALA A 363 -2.35 -65.40 68.70
CA ALA A 363 -3.68 -65.02 69.18
C ALA A 363 -3.77 -63.50 69.35
N ALA A 364 -4.97 -62.94 69.24
CA ALA A 364 -5.15 -61.50 69.45
C ALA A 364 -5.24 -61.18 70.94
N GLU A 365 -4.26 -60.46 71.46
CA GLU A 365 -4.32 -59.83 72.79
C GLU A 365 -5.63 -59.03 72.96
N ILE A 366 -6.38 -59.38 73.99
CA ILE A 366 -7.65 -58.74 74.37
C ILE A 366 -7.54 -58.24 75.80
N CYS A 367 -8.09 -57.06 76.08
CA CYS A 367 -7.95 -56.39 77.39
C CYS A 367 -8.80 -57.05 78.49
N ASP A 368 -8.45 -58.29 78.89
CA ASP A 368 -9.15 -59.08 79.90
C ASP A 368 -8.26 -59.60 81.05
N GLY A 369 -6.93 -59.41 80.97
CA GLY A 369 -5.96 -59.78 81.98
C GLY A 369 -5.26 -61.13 81.80
N ALA A 370 -5.30 -61.71 80.60
CA ALA A 370 -4.51 -62.88 80.19
C ALA A 370 -3.21 -62.50 79.43
N ASP A 371 -2.47 -63.52 78.99
CA ASP A 371 -1.26 -63.48 78.14
C ASP A 371 -1.60 -64.43 76.99
N ASN A 372 -2.39 -63.93 76.02
CA ASN A 372 -3.06 -64.75 75.01
C ASN A 372 -2.13 -65.07 73.84
N ASP A 373 -1.31 -64.11 73.42
CA ASP A 373 -0.35 -64.28 72.32
C ASP A 373 0.95 -64.99 72.74
N CYS A 374 1.02 -65.44 74.00
CA CYS A 374 2.16 -66.12 74.63
C CYS A 374 3.47 -65.30 74.69
N ASN A 375 3.44 -63.97 74.49
CA ASN A 375 4.67 -63.16 74.45
C ASN A 375 5.31 -62.94 75.84
N GLY A 376 4.56 -63.14 76.94
CA GLY A 376 5.03 -62.97 78.31
C GLY A 376 4.63 -61.64 78.97
N LEU A 377 3.79 -60.83 78.33
CA LEU A 377 3.31 -59.52 78.79
C LEU A 377 1.77 -59.48 78.71
N VAL A 378 1.13 -59.20 79.85
CA VAL A 378 -0.34 -59.18 80.00
C VAL A 378 -0.92 -57.85 79.52
N ASP A 379 -1.94 -57.90 78.66
CA ASP A 379 -2.67 -56.76 78.07
C ASP A 379 -1.79 -55.78 77.23
N ASP A 380 -0.62 -56.20 76.71
CA ASP A 380 0.35 -55.31 76.02
C ASP A 380 0.10 -55.18 74.49
N GLY A 381 -0.98 -55.78 73.97
CA GLY A 381 -1.33 -55.78 72.56
C GLY A 381 -1.73 -54.41 71.99
N SER A 382 -0.79 -53.72 71.34
CA SER A 382 -0.99 -52.40 70.71
C SER A 382 -1.88 -52.39 69.45
N GLY A 383 -2.72 -53.42 69.23
CA GLY A 383 -3.28 -53.73 67.90
C GLY A 383 -4.81 -53.90 67.77
N ALA A 384 -5.56 -54.22 68.84
CA ALA A 384 -6.95 -54.72 68.67
C ALA A 384 -8.07 -54.01 69.47
N ALA A 385 -7.75 -53.18 70.47
CA ALA A 385 -8.76 -52.50 71.30
C ALA A 385 -8.43 -51.06 71.71
N GLY A 386 -7.23 -50.56 71.40
CA GLY A 386 -6.87 -49.17 71.65
C GLY A 386 -7.58 -48.19 70.72
N THR A 387 -7.80 -46.96 71.17
CA THR A 387 -8.17 -45.84 70.28
C THR A 387 -6.89 -45.30 69.66
N LEU A 388 -6.95 -44.93 68.38
CA LEU A 388 -5.82 -44.27 67.69
C LEU A 388 -5.87 -42.77 67.99
N TRP A 389 -4.72 -42.20 68.31
CA TRP A 389 -4.55 -40.78 68.62
C TRP A 389 -3.41 -40.20 67.78
N TYR A 390 -3.55 -38.95 67.36
CA TYR A 390 -2.61 -38.22 66.49
C TYR A 390 -2.05 -37.03 67.26
N ALA A 391 -0.78 -36.66 67.04
CA ALA A 391 -0.14 -35.56 67.75
C ALA A 391 -0.86 -34.22 67.48
N ASP A 392 -0.83 -33.34 68.47
CA ASP A 392 -1.45 -32.00 68.49
C ASP A 392 -0.43 -31.09 69.19
N SER A 393 0.56 -30.64 68.43
CA SER A 393 1.81 -30.04 68.93
C SER A 393 1.74 -28.52 69.08
N ASP A 394 0.96 -27.83 68.27
CA ASP A 394 0.70 -26.39 68.39
C ASP A 394 -0.55 -26.03 69.22
N ALA A 395 -1.42 -27.01 69.47
CA ALA A 395 -2.66 -26.96 70.25
C ALA A 395 -3.89 -26.30 69.56
N ASP A 396 -4.02 -26.40 68.23
CA ASP A 396 -5.23 -25.97 67.52
C ASP A 396 -6.42 -26.97 67.62
N GLY A 397 -6.14 -28.27 67.79
CA GLY A 397 -7.11 -29.35 67.97
C GLY A 397 -7.34 -30.28 66.77
N TYR A 398 -6.68 -30.03 65.64
CA TYR A 398 -6.40 -31.02 64.60
C TYR A 398 -5.19 -31.88 65.00
N GLY A 399 -4.67 -32.72 64.11
CA GLY A 399 -3.48 -33.49 64.45
C GLY A 399 -2.82 -34.28 63.32
N ASP A 400 -1.52 -34.51 63.47
CA ASP A 400 -0.60 -35.03 62.44
C ASP A 400 -0.89 -36.50 62.05
N PRO A 401 -1.30 -36.79 60.79
CA PRO A 401 -1.46 -38.16 60.30
C PRO A 401 -0.14 -38.97 60.28
N GLY A 402 1.02 -38.30 60.23
CA GLY A 402 2.35 -38.90 60.32
C GLY A 402 2.81 -39.29 61.73
N SER A 403 2.27 -38.66 62.78
CA SER A 403 2.66 -38.87 64.18
C SER A 403 1.48 -39.37 65.02
N SER A 404 1.25 -40.68 64.97
CA SER A 404 0.13 -41.33 65.66
C SER A 404 0.55 -42.43 66.64
N THR A 405 -0.34 -42.72 67.61
CA THR A 405 -0.12 -43.74 68.64
C THR A 405 -1.43 -44.40 69.10
N THR A 406 -1.42 -45.72 69.25
CA THR A 406 -2.58 -46.51 69.69
C THR A 406 -2.58 -46.63 71.22
N ALA A 407 -3.63 -46.15 71.88
CA ALA A 407 -3.74 -46.18 73.34
C ALA A 407 -5.19 -46.38 73.84
N CYS A 408 -5.32 -47.12 74.94
CA CYS A 408 -6.61 -47.35 75.62
C CYS A 408 -7.18 -46.09 76.35
N SER A 409 -6.44 -44.97 76.33
CA SER A 409 -6.86 -43.66 76.84
C SER A 409 -6.02 -42.54 76.23
N GLN A 410 -6.60 -41.35 76.06
CA GLN A 410 -5.96 -40.17 75.47
C GLN A 410 -4.56 -39.85 76.05
N PRO A 411 -3.50 -39.87 75.22
CA PRO A 411 -2.20 -39.30 75.56
C PRO A 411 -2.28 -37.76 75.68
N VAL A 412 -1.32 -37.14 76.37
CA VAL A 412 -1.26 -35.66 76.49
C VAL A 412 -0.56 -35.09 75.26
N GLY A 413 -1.18 -34.13 74.59
CA GLY A 413 -0.70 -33.57 73.30
C GLY A 413 -1.09 -34.41 72.10
N PHE A 414 -2.24 -35.10 72.17
CA PHE A 414 -2.78 -35.91 71.08
C PHE A 414 -4.32 -35.83 71.01
N VAL A 415 -4.89 -35.84 69.81
CA VAL A 415 -6.34 -35.80 69.50
C VAL A 415 -6.82 -37.06 68.74
N THR A 416 -8.12 -37.14 68.42
CA THR A 416 -8.74 -38.30 67.73
C THR A 416 -8.93 -38.13 66.22
N ASN A 417 -8.40 -37.06 65.61
CA ASN A 417 -8.51 -36.78 64.19
C ASN A 417 -7.11 -36.60 63.58
N SER A 418 -6.99 -36.77 62.26
CA SER A 418 -5.72 -36.85 61.54
C SER A 418 -5.72 -35.94 60.31
N LEU A 419 -6.19 -34.71 60.49
CA LEU A 419 -6.54 -33.80 59.40
C LEU A 419 -5.66 -32.55 59.36
N ASP A 420 -4.60 -32.52 60.16
CA ASP A 420 -3.58 -31.47 60.11
C ASP A 420 -2.54 -31.82 59.04
N CYS A 421 -2.02 -30.80 58.35
CA CYS A 421 -0.96 -30.92 57.36
C CYS A 421 0.33 -30.15 57.72
N ASP A 422 0.30 -29.31 58.76
CA ASP A 422 1.47 -28.68 59.39
C ASP A 422 1.25 -28.48 60.91
N ASP A 423 1.43 -29.56 61.69
CA ASP A 423 1.38 -29.63 63.18
C ASP A 423 2.39 -28.68 63.90
N GLY A 424 3.11 -27.85 63.15
CA GLY A 424 3.88 -26.72 63.65
C GLY A 424 3.17 -25.35 63.59
N ASN A 425 1.98 -25.26 62.98
CA ASN A 425 1.36 -24.01 62.56
C ASN A 425 -0.20 -24.02 62.62
N ALA A 426 -0.74 -23.57 63.76
CA ALA A 426 -2.18 -23.44 64.07
C ALA A 426 -3.00 -22.47 63.18
N ALA A 427 -2.48 -22.10 62.01
CA ALA A 427 -3.17 -21.41 60.92
C ALA A 427 -3.35 -22.30 59.67
N THR A 428 -2.82 -23.53 59.67
CA THR A 428 -2.84 -24.47 58.54
C THR A 428 -3.69 -25.69 58.90
N ASN A 429 -5.00 -25.62 58.68
CA ASN A 429 -5.95 -26.67 59.10
C ASN A 429 -7.28 -26.67 58.31
N PRO A 430 -8.11 -27.73 58.41
CA PRO A 430 -9.40 -27.89 57.70
C PRO A 430 -10.52 -26.86 57.97
N THR A 431 -10.22 -25.77 58.67
CA THR A 431 -11.13 -24.62 58.87
C THR A 431 -10.50 -23.26 58.58
N SER A 432 -9.26 -23.23 58.09
CA SER A 432 -8.62 -22.04 57.54
C SER A 432 -9.20 -21.64 56.17
N TYR A 433 -8.79 -20.47 55.69
CA TYR A 433 -9.03 -20.01 54.34
C TYR A 433 -7.74 -20.14 53.54
N GLU A 434 -7.84 -20.55 52.28
CA GLU A 434 -6.72 -20.54 51.36
C GLU A 434 -6.37 -19.10 50.94
N ILE A 435 -5.07 -18.83 50.81
CA ILE A 435 -4.49 -17.64 50.20
C ILE A 435 -3.38 -18.07 49.24
N CYS A 436 -3.03 -17.21 48.29
CA CYS A 436 -2.03 -17.50 47.26
C CYS A 436 -0.58 -17.39 47.80
N ASP A 437 -0.19 -18.25 48.76
CA ASP A 437 1.11 -18.23 49.44
C ASP A 437 2.02 -19.46 49.23
N GLY A 438 1.57 -20.45 48.45
CA GLY A 438 2.36 -21.63 48.07
C GLY A 438 2.33 -22.77 49.10
N LEU A 439 1.36 -22.77 50.01
CA LEU A 439 1.12 -23.80 51.03
C LEU A 439 -0.34 -24.25 50.98
N ASP A 440 -0.64 -25.53 51.25
CA ASP A 440 -2.01 -26.04 51.48
C ASP A 440 -2.52 -25.48 52.82
N ASN A 441 -3.11 -24.29 52.86
CA ASN A 441 -3.51 -23.66 54.13
C ASN A 441 -4.73 -24.36 54.76
N ASN A 442 -5.60 -24.97 53.95
CA ASN A 442 -6.84 -25.61 54.41
C ASN A 442 -6.78 -27.16 54.46
N CYS A 443 -5.63 -27.76 54.19
CA CYS A 443 -5.34 -29.20 54.29
C CYS A 443 -6.30 -30.11 53.49
N ILE A 444 -6.74 -29.69 52.30
CA ILE A 444 -7.58 -30.53 51.41
C ILE A 444 -6.81 -31.21 50.29
N GLY A 445 -5.49 -31.02 50.19
CA GLY A 445 -4.63 -31.64 49.20
C GLY A 445 -4.56 -30.89 47.87
N GLY A 446 -4.94 -29.60 47.87
CA GLY A 446 -4.52 -28.63 46.87
C GLY A 446 -3.32 -27.82 47.39
N VAL A 447 -2.82 -26.91 46.56
CA VAL A 447 -1.96 -25.79 46.96
C VAL A 447 -2.41 -24.64 46.08
N ASP A 448 -2.75 -23.50 46.69
CA ASP A 448 -3.26 -22.32 45.97
C ASP A 448 -4.52 -22.60 45.11
N GLU A 449 -5.44 -23.49 45.52
CA GLU A 449 -6.55 -23.90 44.63
C GLU A 449 -7.68 -22.86 44.42
N ALA A 450 -8.52 -23.11 43.41
CA ALA A 450 -9.62 -22.23 42.99
C ALA A 450 -10.66 -22.00 44.10
N GLY A 451 -10.45 -20.93 44.87
CA GLY A 451 -11.20 -20.58 46.07
C GLY A 451 -10.45 -19.65 47.04
N SER A 452 -9.14 -19.46 46.85
CA SER A 452 -8.31 -18.54 47.64
C SER A 452 -8.87 -17.12 47.75
N LEU A 453 -8.69 -16.52 48.92
CA LEU A 453 -9.30 -15.23 49.29
C LEU A 453 -8.73 -14.02 48.52
N ASP A 454 -7.56 -14.19 47.92
CA ASP A 454 -6.77 -13.22 47.18
C ASP A 454 -6.37 -13.69 45.77
N ALA A 455 -7.09 -14.68 45.20
CA ALA A 455 -6.94 -15.06 43.81
C ALA A 455 -7.40 -13.93 42.85
N ASP A 456 -6.59 -13.62 41.84
CA ASP A 456 -6.93 -12.67 40.79
C ASP A 456 -7.99 -13.25 39.83
N ASP A 457 -8.83 -12.39 39.25
CA ASP A 457 -9.88 -12.76 38.28
C ASP A 457 -9.32 -12.75 36.84
N TRP A 458 -9.44 -13.88 36.13
CA TRP A 458 -8.92 -14.04 34.78
C TRP A 458 -10.06 -14.24 33.75
N TYR A 459 -9.92 -13.63 32.58
CA TYR A 459 -10.91 -13.59 31.50
C TYR A 459 -10.45 -14.49 30.36
N VAL A 460 -11.36 -15.08 29.58
CA VAL A 460 -10.96 -15.96 28.47
C VAL A 460 -10.26 -15.12 27.40
N ASP A 461 -9.15 -15.63 26.92
CA ASP A 461 -8.28 -15.07 25.88
C ASP A 461 -8.21 -16.15 24.78
N SER A 462 -9.06 -15.99 23.76
CA SER A 462 -9.33 -16.99 22.72
C SER A 462 -8.44 -16.85 21.49
N ASP A 463 -7.88 -15.65 21.25
CA ASP A 463 -7.08 -15.32 20.07
C ASP A 463 -5.60 -14.98 20.37
N GLY A 464 -5.26 -14.61 21.61
CA GLY A 464 -3.89 -14.57 22.11
C GLY A 464 -3.28 -13.17 22.24
N ASP A 465 -4.07 -12.10 22.27
CA ASP A 465 -3.59 -10.72 22.33
C ASP A 465 -3.15 -10.28 23.75
N GLY A 466 -3.65 -10.94 24.80
CA GLY A 466 -3.40 -10.62 26.21
C GLY A 466 -4.46 -9.72 26.86
N PHE A 467 -5.54 -9.41 26.16
CA PHE A 467 -6.83 -9.02 26.70
C PHE A 467 -7.78 -10.24 26.70
N GLY A 468 -9.04 -10.05 27.06
CA GLY A 468 -10.00 -11.14 27.09
C GLY A 468 -11.43 -10.71 27.34
N ALA A 469 -12.34 -11.61 26.95
CA ALA A 469 -13.76 -11.32 26.78
C ALA A 469 -14.43 -10.73 28.01
N ILE A 470 -15.31 -9.75 27.78
CA ILE A 470 -16.28 -9.21 28.77
C ILE A 470 -17.25 -10.34 29.21
N GLY A 471 -16.81 -11.13 30.19
CA GLY A 471 -17.39 -12.43 30.52
C GLY A 471 -17.59 -12.68 32.02
N THR A 472 -17.64 -13.95 32.39
CA THR A 472 -17.56 -14.38 33.80
C THR A 472 -16.15 -14.89 34.06
N PRO A 473 -15.34 -14.22 34.89
CA PRO A 473 -13.95 -14.62 35.10
C PRO A 473 -13.81 -15.95 35.84
N VAL A 474 -12.62 -16.52 35.73
CA VAL A 474 -12.15 -17.66 36.52
C VAL A 474 -11.08 -17.13 37.48
N SER A 475 -11.38 -17.13 38.78
CA SER A 475 -10.43 -16.67 39.80
C SER A 475 -9.31 -17.71 40.02
N SER A 476 -8.05 -17.29 39.94
CA SER A 476 -6.86 -18.15 40.05
C SER A 476 -5.65 -17.40 40.61
N CYS A 477 -4.82 -18.07 41.41
CA CYS A 477 -3.57 -17.51 41.95
C CYS A 477 -2.44 -17.32 40.90
N SER A 478 -2.62 -17.85 39.68
CA SER A 478 -1.74 -17.56 38.53
C SER A 478 -2.50 -17.68 37.21
N GLN A 479 -2.01 -16.99 36.17
CA GLN A 479 -2.62 -16.91 34.84
C GLN A 479 -2.91 -18.31 34.26
N PRO A 480 -4.19 -18.69 34.06
CA PRO A 480 -4.53 -19.90 33.35
C PRO A 480 -4.14 -19.78 31.86
N ALA A 481 -3.77 -20.89 31.22
CA ALA A 481 -3.45 -20.87 29.80
C ALA A 481 -4.71 -20.59 28.93
N GLY A 482 -4.64 -19.61 28.04
CA GLY A 482 -5.79 -19.10 27.28
C GLY A 482 -6.71 -18.17 28.10
N TYR A 483 -6.11 -17.42 29.03
CA TYR A 483 -6.80 -16.41 29.83
C TYR A 483 -5.91 -15.19 30.08
N ALA A 484 -6.52 -13.99 30.09
CA ALA A 484 -5.88 -12.70 30.35
C ALA A 484 -6.33 -12.07 31.68
N GLY A 485 -5.53 -11.11 32.15
CA GLY A 485 -5.80 -10.33 33.37
C GLY A 485 -6.60 -9.05 33.14
N ASN A 486 -6.99 -8.75 31.90
CA ASN A 486 -7.81 -7.59 31.54
C ASN A 486 -9.10 -8.05 30.84
N ALA A 487 -10.19 -7.34 31.08
CA ALA A 487 -11.57 -7.74 30.72
C ALA A 487 -12.19 -6.82 29.66
N ALA A 488 -11.34 -6.18 28.86
CA ALA A 488 -11.69 -4.99 28.09
C ALA A 488 -11.67 -5.20 26.57
N ASP A 489 -11.37 -6.42 26.11
CA ASP A 489 -11.52 -6.79 24.70
C ASP A 489 -13.02 -6.85 24.30
N CYS A 490 -13.30 -6.44 23.06
CA CYS A 490 -14.65 -6.38 22.49
C CYS A 490 -14.95 -7.43 21.39
N ASN A 491 -13.97 -8.25 20.98
CA ASN A 491 -14.05 -9.22 19.88
C ASN A 491 -13.18 -10.50 20.04
N ASP A 492 -13.19 -11.19 21.21
CA ASP A 492 -12.63 -12.55 21.52
C ASP A 492 -12.97 -13.71 20.52
N ASP A 493 -12.76 -13.54 19.21
CA ASP A 493 -12.94 -14.56 18.18
C ASP A 493 -11.74 -14.58 17.21
N PRO A 494 -10.83 -15.57 17.32
CA PRO A 494 -9.67 -15.74 16.43
C PRO A 494 -10.04 -15.98 14.95
N ASN A 495 -11.32 -16.14 14.63
CA ASN A 495 -11.83 -16.32 13.28
C ASN A 495 -12.39 -15.02 12.67
N ASN A 496 -12.44 -13.92 13.45
CA ASN A 496 -13.07 -12.65 13.10
C ASN A 496 -12.17 -11.42 13.43
N GLY A 497 -10.84 -11.59 13.41
CA GLY A 497 -9.89 -10.50 13.62
C GLY A 497 -9.70 -10.05 15.07
N GLY A 498 -10.11 -10.85 16.06
CA GLY A 498 -10.07 -10.47 17.47
C GLY A 498 -8.71 -9.98 17.97
N ALA A 499 -7.63 -10.69 17.60
CA ALA A 499 -6.26 -10.32 17.98
C ALA A 499 -5.75 -8.97 17.41
N ASP A 500 -6.52 -8.30 16.54
CA ASP A 500 -6.24 -6.96 16.01
C ASP A 500 -7.21 -5.89 16.59
N ILE A 501 -8.21 -6.27 17.41
CA ILE A 501 -9.34 -5.46 17.87
C ILE A 501 -9.40 -5.46 19.41
N HIS A 502 -8.71 -4.51 20.04
CA HIS A 502 -8.44 -4.48 21.47
C HIS A 502 -8.09 -3.06 22.02
N PRO A 503 -8.18 -2.79 23.34
CA PRO A 503 -7.95 -1.46 23.96
C PRO A 503 -6.60 -0.74 23.80
N ASN A 504 -5.68 -1.27 23.00
CA ASN A 504 -4.42 -0.63 22.60
C ASN A 504 -4.21 -0.70 21.07
N ALA A 505 -5.27 -0.93 20.28
CA ALA A 505 -5.19 -0.98 18.82
C ALA A 505 -4.98 0.43 18.23
N SER A 506 -4.66 0.47 16.95
CA SER A 506 -4.82 1.68 16.13
C SER A 506 -6.12 1.53 15.35
N GLU A 507 -6.98 2.54 15.37
CA GLU A 507 -8.16 2.61 14.50
C GLU A 507 -7.75 2.61 13.02
N PHE A 508 -8.50 1.90 12.19
CA PHE A 508 -8.40 1.94 10.72
C PHE A 508 -9.77 2.26 10.10
N CYS A 509 -9.78 2.79 8.89
CA CYS A 509 -10.98 3.19 8.14
C CYS A 509 -11.83 2.00 7.63
N ASN A 510 -12.31 1.16 8.53
CA ASN A 510 -12.90 -0.15 8.28
C ASN A 510 -14.36 -0.29 8.82
N ASN A 511 -14.85 0.70 9.60
CA ASN A 511 -16.14 0.74 10.30
C ASN A 511 -16.29 -0.31 11.43
N ILE A 512 -15.19 -0.62 12.10
CA ILE A 512 -15.06 -1.40 13.34
C ILE A 512 -14.58 -0.45 14.44
N ASP A 513 -14.87 -0.83 15.68
CA ASP A 513 -14.44 -0.20 16.94
C ASP A 513 -13.19 -1.00 17.35
N ASP A 514 -12.07 -0.73 16.69
CA ASP A 514 -10.81 -1.49 16.77
C ASP A 514 -10.13 -1.28 18.14
N ASP A 515 -10.14 -0.07 18.68
CA ASP A 515 -9.60 0.25 20.02
C ASP A 515 -10.60 0.02 21.17
N CYS A 516 -11.83 -0.41 20.86
CA CYS A 516 -12.91 -0.68 21.82
C CYS A 516 -13.31 0.51 22.75
N ASP A 517 -12.98 1.78 22.46
CA ASP A 517 -13.47 2.94 23.24
C ASP A 517 -15.00 3.13 23.13
N GLY A 518 -15.59 2.67 22.02
CA GLY A 518 -16.99 2.86 21.67
C GLY A 518 -17.24 3.72 20.42
N THR A 519 -16.19 4.12 19.69
CA THR A 519 -16.25 5.12 18.61
C THR A 519 -15.43 4.73 17.36
N ALA A 520 -15.95 3.77 16.59
CA ALA A 520 -15.38 3.33 15.31
C ALA A 520 -14.95 4.46 14.33
N ASP A 521 -13.80 4.23 13.67
CA ASP A 521 -13.07 5.13 12.77
C ASP A 521 -12.51 6.43 13.45
N ASP A 522 -12.39 6.51 14.78
CA ASP A 522 -11.92 7.71 15.52
C ASP A 522 -10.38 7.86 15.47
N GLY A 523 -9.90 8.94 14.85
CA GLY A 523 -8.44 9.17 14.74
C GLY A 523 -7.68 8.15 13.88
N ALA A 524 -8.38 7.40 13.02
CA ALA A 524 -7.84 6.28 12.25
C ALA A 524 -6.55 6.60 11.47
N VAL A 525 -5.57 5.68 11.52
CA VAL A 525 -4.20 5.93 11.03
C VAL A 525 -4.06 5.92 9.49
N ASP A 526 -5.06 5.41 8.77
CA ASP A 526 -5.18 5.50 7.30
C ASP A 526 -6.24 6.53 6.85
N ALA A 527 -6.71 7.39 7.77
CA ALA A 527 -7.61 8.49 7.43
C ALA A 527 -6.98 9.43 6.38
N SER A 528 -7.75 9.78 5.36
CA SER A 528 -7.31 10.74 4.35
C SER A 528 -7.41 12.16 4.88
N LEU A 529 -6.47 13.03 4.50
CA LEU A 529 -6.51 14.46 4.81
C LEU A 529 -7.43 15.18 3.82
N TRP A 530 -8.38 15.96 4.34
CA TRP A 530 -9.33 16.75 3.56
C TRP A 530 -9.23 18.23 3.93
N TYR A 531 -9.25 19.09 2.93
CA TYR A 531 -9.12 20.54 3.03
C TYR A 531 -10.50 21.17 2.86
N VAL A 532 -10.80 22.24 3.60
CA VAL A 532 -12.09 22.94 3.49
C VAL A 532 -12.24 23.54 2.09
N ASP A 533 -13.48 23.48 1.59
CA ASP A 533 -13.99 24.03 0.33
C ASP A 533 -15.20 24.89 0.74
N ALA A 534 -14.97 26.17 1.05
CA ALA A 534 -15.94 27.03 1.71
C ALA A 534 -16.83 27.83 0.73
N ASP A 535 -16.36 28.10 -0.50
CA ASP A 535 -17.17 28.73 -1.55
C ASP A 535 -17.87 27.73 -2.50
N GLY A 536 -17.33 26.52 -2.69
CA GLY A 536 -17.91 25.44 -3.49
C GLY A 536 -17.31 25.24 -4.89
N ASP A 537 -16.14 25.79 -5.22
CA ASP A 537 -15.52 25.63 -6.54
C ASP A 537 -14.83 24.27 -6.79
N SER A 538 -14.60 23.49 -5.72
CA SER A 538 -13.93 22.17 -5.65
C SER A 538 -12.39 22.16 -5.54
N TYR A 539 -11.74 23.31 -5.35
CA TYR A 539 -10.45 23.41 -4.70
C TYR A 539 -10.63 23.54 -3.18
N GLY A 540 -9.53 23.69 -2.44
CA GLY A 540 -9.59 23.78 -0.98
C GLY A 540 -8.27 24.27 -0.39
N HIS A 541 -8.37 24.94 0.75
CA HIS A 541 -7.32 25.83 1.24
C HIS A 541 -6.31 25.12 2.18
N PRO A 542 -4.98 25.34 2.01
CA PRO A 542 -3.96 24.48 2.59
C PRO A 542 -3.92 24.49 4.13
N THR A 543 -4.24 25.62 4.78
CA THR A 543 -4.16 25.75 6.25
C THR A 543 -5.39 25.22 6.98
N THR A 544 -6.48 24.92 6.27
CA THR A 544 -7.79 24.57 6.84
C THR A 544 -8.14 23.11 6.53
N SER A 545 -7.49 22.16 7.20
CA SER A 545 -7.62 20.73 6.91
C SER A 545 -8.05 19.87 8.12
N SER A 546 -8.51 18.65 7.84
CA SER A 546 -8.89 17.64 8.84
C SER A 546 -8.79 16.21 8.29
N PHE A 547 -8.38 15.26 9.14
CA PHE A 547 -8.34 13.83 8.80
C PHE A 547 -9.74 13.20 8.88
N ALA A 548 -10.13 12.42 7.86
CA ALA A 548 -11.36 11.63 7.87
C ALA A 548 -11.32 10.43 6.89
N CYS A 549 -11.93 9.31 7.28
CA CYS A 549 -12.09 8.12 6.44
C CYS A 549 -13.02 8.32 5.23
N THR A 550 -13.84 9.37 5.22
CA THR A 550 -14.69 9.74 4.07
C THR A 550 -14.77 11.26 3.94
N GLN A 551 -14.92 11.75 2.71
CA GLN A 551 -15.00 13.18 2.37
C GLN A 551 -15.99 13.94 3.28
N PRO A 552 -15.52 14.88 4.13
CA PRO A 552 -16.39 15.76 4.89
C PRO A 552 -17.23 16.65 3.97
N ASN A 553 -18.41 17.06 4.43
CA ASN A 553 -19.32 17.89 3.61
C ASN A 553 -18.84 19.36 3.63
N GLY A 554 -18.31 19.84 2.50
CA GLY A 554 -17.64 21.15 2.40
C GLY A 554 -16.12 21.02 2.52
N SER A 555 -15.57 19.94 1.95
CA SER A 555 -14.14 19.66 1.95
C SER A 555 -13.76 18.79 0.74
N VAL A 556 -12.53 18.92 0.25
CA VAL A 556 -11.98 18.21 -0.91
C VAL A 556 -10.58 17.63 -0.63
N GLY A 557 -10.05 16.83 -1.56
CA GLY A 557 -8.72 16.19 -1.45
C GLY A 557 -7.59 17.01 -2.08
N THR A 558 -7.82 18.30 -2.33
CA THR A 558 -6.91 19.26 -3.00
C THR A 558 -6.69 20.45 -2.06
N ASN A 559 -5.44 20.92 -1.99
CA ASN A 559 -4.96 21.91 -1.02
C ASN A 559 -4.37 23.16 -1.67
N THR A 560 -4.81 23.46 -2.90
CA THR A 560 -4.15 24.38 -3.82
C THR A 560 -4.95 25.66 -4.05
N ASP A 561 -5.93 25.94 -3.20
CA ASP A 561 -6.68 27.19 -3.19
C ASP A 561 -5.91 28.26 -2.38
N CYS A 562 -5.90 29.50 -2.88
CA CYS A 562 -5.26 30.64 -2.24
C CYS A 562 -6.24 31.72 -1.73
N ASP A 563 -7.55 31.59 -1.96
CA ASP A 563 -8.62 32.33 -1.27
C ASP A 563 -9.95 31.53 -1.26
N ASP A 564 -10.11 30.69 -0.22
CA ASP A 564 -11.29 29.85 0.14
C ASP A 564 -12.64 30.61 0.21
N THR A 565 -12.64 31.92 -0.07
CA THR A 565 -13.81 32.79 0.02
C THR A 565 -14.32 33.34 -1.33
N GLU A 566 -13.54 33.24 -2.42
CA GLU A 566 -13.87 33.79 -3.74
C GLU A 566 -13.46 32.87 -4.92
N SER A 567 -14.39 31.98 -5.30
CA SER A 567 -14.44 30.95 -6.39
C SER A 567 -13.93 31.28 -7.81
N THR A 568 -13.19 32.37 -7.96
CA THR A 568 -12.43 32.79 -9.14
C THR A 568 -10.93 32.92 -8.86
N ILE A 569 -10.47 32.55 -7.67
CA ILE A 569 -9.06 32.58 -7.23
C ILE A 569 -8.64 31.13 -6.92
N ASN A 570 -8.23 30.38 -7.94
CA ASN A 570 -7.89 28.95 -7.83
C ASN A 570 -7.17 28.43 -9.10
N PRO A 571 -6.41 27.31 -9.05
CA PRO A 571 -5.72 26.73 -10.22
C PRO A 571 -6.59 26.18 -11.37
N GLY A 572 -7.90 26.43 -11.36
CA GLY A 572 -8.80 26.24 -12.50
C GLY A 572 -9.23 27.54 -13.18
N SER A 573 -8.94 28.69 -12.57
CA SER A 573 -9.32 30.03 -13.04
C SER A 573 -8.27 30.65 -13.98
N PRO A 574 -8.65 31.58 -14.88
CA PRO A 574 -7.71 32.29 -15.73
C PRO A 574 -7.26 33.61 -15.09
N GLU A 575 -5.96 33.88 -15.11
CA GLU A 575 -5.36 35.12 -14.60
C GLU A 575 -5.98 36.39 -15.21
N LEU A 576 -6.27 37.37 -14.35
CA LEU A 576 -6.77 38.69 -14.72
C LEU A 576 -5.64 39.73 -14.65
N CYS A 577 -6.00 41.00 -14.78
CA CYS A 577 -5.07 42.12 -14.70
C CYS A 577 -5.51 43.10 -13.60
N ASP A 578 -5.68 42.57 -12.39
CA ASP A 578 -6.12 43.29 -11.20
C ASP A 578 -5.16 43.19 -10.00
N SER A 579 -3.96 42.64 -10.22
CA SER A 579 -2.89 42.46 -9.23
C SER A 579 -3.24 41.53 -8.06
N ILE A 580 -4.01 40.48 -8.35
CA ILE A 580 -4.24 39.30 -7.50
C ILE A 580 -3.81 38.09 -8.34
N ASP A 581 -3.05 37.16 -7.76
CA ASP A 581 -2.79 35.83 -8.35
C ASP A 581 -4.10 35.03 -8.33
N ASN A 582 -4.75 34.87 -9.49
CA ASN A 582 -6.06 34.24 -9.62
C ASN A 582 -5.97 32.74 -9.98
N ASP A 583 -4.84 32.25 -10.48
CA ASP A 583 -4.63 30.82 -10.73
C ASP A 583 -3.74 30.12 -9.66
N CYS A 584 -3.37 30.86 -8.62
CA CYS A 584 -2.55 30.44 -7.49
C CYS A 584 -1.19 29.84 -7.92
N ASN A 585 -0.60 30.32 -9.03
CA ASN A 585 0.68 29.81 -9.53
C ASN A 585 1.93 30.46 -8.89
N GLY A 586 1.77 31.62 -8.24
CA GLY A 586 2.83 32.39 -7.58
C GLY A 586 3.36 33.58 -8.40
N GLU A 587 2.92 33.79 -9.63
CA GLU A 587 3.23 34.97 -10.45
C GLU A 587 1.96 35.82 -10.67
N VAL A 588 1.92 37.04 -10.09
CA VAL A 588 0.79 37.99 -10.21
C VAL A 588 0.84 38.78 -11.53
N ASP A 589 -0.31 38.96 -12.19
CA ASP A 589 -0.50 39.67 -13.48
C ASP A 589 0.40 39.08 -14.60
N ASP A 590 0.42 37.75 -14.76
CA ASP A 590 1.46 37.00 -15.48
C ASP A 590 1.35 36.96 -17.03
N ALA A 591 1.92 35.93 -17.67
CA ALA A 591 1.82 35.71 -19.11
C ALA A 591 0.39 35.41 -19.60
N GLU A 592 -0.44 34.78 -18.77
CA GLU A 592 -1.80 34.37 -19.13
C GLU A 592 -2.76 35.58 -19.07
N ALA A 593 -2.43 36.63 -18.30
CA ALA A 593 -3.08 37.95 -18.28
C ALA A 593 -2.88 38.81 -19.56
N VAL A 594 -1.95 38.42 -20.45
CA VAL A 594 -1.48 39.27 -21.56
C VAL A 594 -2.58 39.57 -22.59
N GLY A 595 -3.00 40.84 -22.63
CA GLY A 595 -4.04 41.37 -23.50
C GLY A 595 -5.44 41.40 -22.89
N ALA A 596 -5.62 40.97 -21.63
CA ALA A 596 -6.91 40.94 -20.95
C ALA A 596 -7.49 42.35 -20.67
N ASP A 597 -6.65 43.30 -20.27
CA ASP A 597 -7.04 44.69 -19.97
C ASP A 597 -6.10 45.75 -20.63
N GLN A 598 -6.53 47.03 -20.59
CA GLN A 598 -5.74 48.21 -20.92
C GLN A 598 -4.45 48.37 -20.09
N ASN A 599 -4.36 47.75 -18.91
CA ASN A 599 -3.13 47.72 -18.11
C ASN A 599 -2.12 46.68 -18.64
N CYS A 600 -2.54 45.41 -18.81
CA CYS A 600 -1.71 44.29 -19.30
C CYS A 600 -1.71 44.21 -20.83
N VAL A 601 -1.37 45.31 -21.51
CA VAL A 601 -1.49 45.42 -22.98
C VAL A 601 -0.41 44.66 -23.75
N ALA A 602 -0.84 43.71 -24.58
CA ALA A 602 0.01 43.07 -25.57
C ALA A 602 0.48 44.09 -26.64
N SER A 603 1.61 43.85 -27.31
CA SER A 603 2.00 44.63 -28.48
C SER A 603 1.11 44.30 -29.69
N ASP A 604 0.85 43.03 -29.97
CA ASP A 604 -0.16 42.56 -30.93
C ASP A 604 -0.63 41.13 -30.64
N CYS A 605 -1.57 40.61 -31.45
CA CYS A 605 -2.16 39.28 -31.25
C CYS A 605 -1.18 38.11 -31.33
N GLN A 606 0.04 38.30 -31.86
CA GLN A 606 1.08 37.27 -31.80
C GLN A 606 1.61 37.11 -30.37
N GLU A 607 1.75 38.20 -29.61
CA GLU A 607 2.22 38.15 -28.23
C GLU A 607 1.18 37.47 -27.33
N VAL A 608 -0.11 37.78 -27.51
CA VAL A 608 -1.22 37.04 -26.86
C VAL A 608 -1.18 35.54 -27.19
N PHE A 609 -0.86 35.17 -28.43
CA PHE A 609 -0.77 33.76 -28.85
C PHE A 609 0.48 33.04 -28.33
N ASP A 610 1.59 33.75 -28.18
CA ASP A 610 2.86 33.19 -27.71
C ASP A 610 2.97 33.16 -26.18
N ALA A 611 2.12 33.93 -25.48
CA ALA A 611 2.04 33.96 -24.01
C ALA A 611 1.17 32.81 -23.48
N THR A 612 -0.14 32.79 -23.79
CA THR A 612 -1.05 31.77 -23.24
C THR A 612 -0.64 30.36 -23.68
N SER A 613 -0.19 29.54 -22.74
CA SER A 613 0.25 28.17 -22.98
C SER A 613 -0.90 27.24 -23.44
N VAL A 614 -2.13 27.57 -23.03
CA VAL A 614 -3.37 26.84 -23.32
C VAL A 614 -4.17 27.52 -24.44
N ALA A 615 -3.82 27.22 -25.70
CA ALA A 615 -4.65 27.39 -26.89
C ALA A 615 -5.56 28.64 -26.93
N ALA A 616 -4.93 29.83 -26.98
CA ALA A 616 -5.57 31.15 -27.10
C ALA A 616 -6.90 31.14 -27.89
N ILE A 617 -7.93 31.74 -27.32
CA ILE A 617 -9.31 31.67 -27.82
C ILE A 617 -9.53 32.80 -28.84
N ASP A 618 -10.15 32.51 -29.99
CA ASP A 618 -10.52 33.55 -30.98
C ASP A 618 -11.43 34.62 -30.33
N GLY A 619 -10.90 35.83 -30.09
CA GLY A 619 -11.46 36.80 -29.13
C GLY A 619 -11.01 38.24 -29.38
N ASP A 620 -11.54 39.19 -28.60
CA ASP A 620 -11.18 40.62 -28.67
C ASP A 620 -10.23 40.95 -27.50
N TYR A 621 -9.01 41.41 -27.79
CA TYR A 621 -7.93 41.66 -26.81
C TYR A 621 -7.35 43.08 -26.92
N TRP A 622 -6.74 43.58 -25.85
CA TRP A 622 -6.12 44.90 -25.80
C TRP A 622 -4.69 44.91 -26.35
N ILE A 623 -4.45 45.67 -27.42
CA ILE A 623 -3.14 45.75 -28.08
C ILE A 623 -2.58 47.19 -28.24
N SER A 624 -1.25 47.32 -28.29
CA SER A 624 -0.55 48.58 -28.61
C SER A 624 0.72 48.39 -29.49
N PRO A 625 0.58 48.15 -30.81
CA PRO A 625 1.69 47.76 -31.71
C PRO A 625 2.79 48.82 -31.95
N ASP A 626 2.62 50.02 -31.40
CA ASP A 626 3.52 51.17 -31.56
C ASP A 626 3.86 51.87 -30.24
N GLY A 627 3.47 51.29 -29.10
CA GLY A 627 3.62 51.91 -27.77
C GLY A 627 2.80 53.18 -27.56
N GLY A 628 1.76 53.40 -28.39
CA GLY A 628 0.78 54.47 -28.22
C GLY A 628 -0.35 54.10 -27.24
N ALA A 629 -1.49 54.77 -27.37
CA ALA A 629 -2.70 54.39 -26.62
C ALA A 629 -3.21 53.02 -27.09
N ALA A 630 -3.49 52.11 -26.17
CA ALA A 630 -4.00 50.78 -26.48
C ALA A 630 -5.42 50.82 -27.06
N PHE A 631 -5.81 49.75 -27.74
CA PHE A 631 -7.14 49.57 -28.32
C PHE A 631 -7.50 48.08 -28.43
N GLU A 632 -8.79 47.77 -28.33
CA GLU A 632 -9.30 46.42 -28.59
C GLU A 632 -9.07 46.04 -30.07
N ALA A 633 -8.58 44.83 -30.31
CA ALA A 633 -8.51 44.22 -31.63
C ALA A 633 -8.91 42.74 -31.56
N HIS A 634 -9.60 42.25 -32.59
CA HIS A 634 -9.92 40.82 -32.67
C HIS A 634 -8.70 40.02 -33.08
N CYS A 635 -8.31 39.08 -32.24
CA CYS A 635 -7.24 38.13 -32.44
C CYS A 635 -7.82 36.77 -32.86
N GLU A 636 -7.28 36.22 -33.95
CA GLU A 636 -7.63 34.88 -34.43
C GLU A 636 -6.41 33.97 -34.30
N HIS A 637 -6.60 32.90 -33.54
CA HIS A 637 -5.57 32.01 -33.04
C HIS A 637 -5.72 30.60 -33.64
N THR A 638 -6.92 30.26 -34.15
CA THR A 638 -7.20 28.92 -34.70
C THR A 638 -6.70 28.70 -36.13
N THR A 639 -6.52 29.73 -36.97
CA THR A 639 -6.02 29.56 -38.34
C THR A 639 -4.50 29.68 -38.42
N GLN A 640 -3.86 28.66 -39.01
CA GLN A 640 -2.45 28.69 -39.46
C GLN A 640 -1.45 29.19 -38.40
N ASP A 641 -1.33 28.43 -37.30
CA ASP A 641 -0.34 28.68 -36.25
C ASP A 641 -0.52 30.03 -35.54
N GLY A 642 -1.76 30.53 -35.52
CA GLY A 642 -2.28 31.62 -34.69
C GLY A 642 -1.78 33.06 -34.96
N GLY A 643 -2.07 33.95 -34.01
CA GLY A 643 -1.52 35.30 -33.92
C GLY A 643 -2.06 36.32 -34.93
N TRP A 644 -3.24 36.11 -35.51
CA TRP A 644 -3.77 36.95 -36.59
C TRP A 644 -4.61 38.13 -36.08
N THR A 645 -4.10 39.35 -36.25
CA THR A 645 -4.83 40.59 -35.88
C THR A 645 -5.80 41.00 -36.98
N LEU A 646 -7.10 41.16 -36.68
CA LEU A 646 -8.11 41.63 -37.63
C LEU A 646 -7.95 43.13 -37.97
N VAL A 647 -7.57 43.45 -39.20
CA VAL A 647 -7.42 44.85 -39.65
C VAL A 647 -8.64 45.40 -40.36
N MET A 648 -9.41 44.55 -41.05
CA MET A 648 -10.52 44.97 -41.91
C MET A 648 -11.50 43.83 -42.20
N ASN A 649 -12.79 44.14 -42.28
CA ASN A 649 -13.83 43.27 -42.85
C ASN A 649 -14.62 44.02 -43.93
N VAL A 650 -15.05 43.29 -44.96
CA VAL A 650 -15.95 43.78 -46.01
C VAL A 650 -17.15 42.84 -46.12
N GLU A 651 -18.35 43.35 -45.84
CA GLU A 651 -19.60 42.59 -45.82
C GLU A 651 -20.61 43.17 -46.83
N PRO A 652 -20.68 42.65 -48.06
CA PRO A 652 -21.48 43.23 -49.14
C PRO A 652 -23.01 43.26 -48.91
N ASN A 653 -23.50 42.70 -47.80
CA ASN A 653 -24.92 42.57 -47.48
C ASN A 653 -25.36 43.40 -46.25
N ASP A 654 -24.46 44.14 -45.58
CA ASP A 654 -24.79 44.97 -44.41
C ASP A 654 -25.71 46.18 -44.74
N GLY A 655 -25.73 46.59 -46.01
CA GLY A 655 -26.52 47.72 -46.53
C GLY A 655 -25.66 48.93 -46.94
N ASN A 656 -24.40 48.95 -46.54
CA ASN A 656 -23.35 49.80 -47.11
C ASN A 656 -22.87 49.21 -48.45
N GLN A 657 -21.96 49.92 -49.11
CA GLN A 657 -21.29 49.44 -50.32
C GLN A 657 -19.86 49.97 -50.34
N VAL A 658 -18.91 49.22 -49.78
CA VAL A 658 -17.48 49.40 -50.06
C VAL A 658 -17.20 49.05 -51.53
N THR A 659 -16.96 50.08 -52.33
CA THR A 659 -16.57 49.98 -53.74
C THR A 659 -15.20 50.59 -53.97
N TYR A 660 -14.67 50.46 -55.20
CA TYR A 660 -13.46 51.16 -55.65
C TYR A 660 -13.56 52.70 -55.57
N THR A 661 -14.77 53.28 -55.40
CA THR A 661 -14.96 54.73 -55.25
C THR A 661 -14.89 55.22 -53.79
N ASN A 662 -14.90 54.31 -52.82
CA ASN A 662 -14.86 54.61 -51.38
C ASN A 662 -13.41 54.85 -50.93
N THR A 663 -12.74 55.86 -51.50
CA THR A 663 -11.29 56.04 -51.33
C THR A 663 -10.85 56.14 -49.87
N ALA A 664 -11.65 56.75 -48.99
CA ALA A 664 -11.30 56.90 -47.58
C ALA A 664 -11.16 55.56 -46.83
N PHE A 665 -12.05 54.60 -47.10
CA PHE A 665 -11.98 53.25 -46.52
C PHE A 665 -10.65 52.57 -46.89
N TRP A 666 -10.25 52.67 -48.15
CA TRP A 666 -9.04 52.02 -48.64
C TRP A 666 -7.73 52.78 -48.36
N LEU A 667 -7.75 54.12 -48.31
CA LEU A 667 -6.55 54.96 -48.42
C LEU A 667 -6.30 55.93 -47.26
N ASP A 668 -7.29 56.23 -46.42
CA ASP A 668 -7.16 57.19 -45.31
C ASP A 668 -6.99 56.44 -43.97
N ASP A 669 -6.34 57.07 -42.99
CA ASP A 669 -6.13 56.63 -41.61
C ASP A 669 -7.40 56.74 -40.72
N ALA A 670 -8.57 56.63 -41.34
CA ALA A 670 -9.87 56.70 -40.69
C ALA A 670 -10.38 55.30 -40.33
N GLU A 671 -10.89 55.16 -39.11
CA GLU A 671 -11.63 53.99 -38.64
C GLU A 671 -13.03 53.91 -39.28
N PHE A 672 -13.52 52.70 -39.51
CA PHE A 672 -14.87 52.43 -40.01
C PHE A 672 -15.48 51.23 -39.28
N GLY A 673 -16.77 51.30 -38.96
CA GLY A 673 -17.47 50.25 -38.19
C GLY A 673 -17.17 50.30 -36.68
N GLN A 674 -17.39 49.19 -35.99
CA GLN A 674 -17.06 48.96 -34.57
C GLN A 674 -16.70 47.48 -34.40
N LEU A 675 -15.72 47.17 -33.53
CA LEU A 675 -15.16 45.81 -33.38
C LEU A 675 -16.22 44.75 -33.05
N SER A 676 -17.09 45.03 -32.07
CA SER A 676 -18.26 44.22 -31.69
C SER A 676 -19.32 44.01 -32.78
N SER A 677 -19.10 44.53 -33.99
CA SER A 677 -19.89 44.26 -35.19
C SER A 677 -19.05 43.95 -36.45
N ALA A 678 -17.74 43.77 -36.30
CA ALA A 678 -16.79 43.64 -37.40
C ALA A 678 -17.09 42.45 -38.32
N PHE A 679 -17.68 41.37 -37.81
CA PHE A 679 -18.05 40.19 -38.61
C PHE A 679 -19.44 40.25 -39.26
N ILE A 680 -20.16 41.38 -39.13
CA ILE A 680 -21.50 41.56 -39.71
C ILE A 680 -21.69 42.87 -40.49
N ASN A 681 -20.73 43.79 -40.42
CA ASN A 681 -20.70 45.08 -41.12
C ASN A 681 -19.35 45.28 -41.82
N ASP A 682 -19.25 46.27 -42.71
CA ASP A 682 -17.94 46.81 -43.14
C ASP A 682 -17.16 47.37 -41.92
N TYR A 683 -15.90 46.94 -41.73
CA TYR A 683 -15.03 47.34 -40.61
C TYR A 683 -13.59 47.64 -41.05
N LYS A 684 -12.94 48.59 -40.37
CA LYS A 684 -11.50 48.87 -40.45
C LYS A 684 -11.03 49.48 -39.13
N GLY A 685 -10.12 48.80 -38.42
CA GLY A 685 -9.60 49.22 -37.12
C GLY A 685 -8.19 49.84 -37.17
N PRO A 686 -7.68 50.39 -36.05
CA PRO A 686 -6.39 51.08 -35.98
C PRO A 686 -5.18 50.23 -36.38
N ALA A 687 -5.25 48.90 -36.18
CA ALA A 687 -4.24 47.95 -36.61
C ALA A 687 -3.92 48.04 -38.13
N ALA A 688 -4.86 48.50 -38.97
CA ALA A 688 -4.66 48.67 -40.41
C ALA A 688 -3.57 49.70 -40.81
N TRP A 689 -3.14 50.57 -39.87
CA TRP A 689 -2.01 51.49 -40.08
C TRP A 689 -0.99 51.53 -38.94
N ARG A 690 -1.36 51.15 -37.71
CA ARG A 690 -0.44 51.11 -36.55
C ARG A 690 0.43 49.85 -36.53
N MET A 691 -0.15 48.68 -36.84
CA MET A 691 0.58 47.40 -36.78
C MET A 691 1.52 47.22 -37.98
N THR A 692 2.78 46.84 -37.72
CA THR A 692 3.78 46.53 -38.75
C THR A 692 3.92 45.02 -38.92
N ALA A 693 3.21 44.49 -39.92
CA ALA A 693 3.08 43.05 -40.09
C ALA A 693 4.11 42.42 -41.05
N THR A 694 4.35 41.13 -40.89
CA THR A 694 5.20 40.35 -41.81
C THR A 694 4.40 39.58 -42.86
N ASN A 695 3.17 39.20 -42.53
CA ASN A 695 2.26 38.33 -43.27
C ASN A 695 0.84 38.96 -43.31
N ILE A 696 0.05 38.55 -44.31
CA ILE A 696 -1.34 38.96 -44.49
C ILE A 696 -2.18 37.76 -44.90
N MET A 697 -3.30 37.56 -44.20
CA MET A 697 -4.31 36.55 -44.51
C MET A 697 -5.58 37.21 -45.06
N VAL A 698 -6.20 36.56 -46.05
CA VAL A 698 -7.59 36.84 -46.46
C VAL A 698 -8.42 35.59 -46.20
N GLN A 699 -9.40 35.72 -45.31
CA GLN A 699 -10.35 34.67 -44.93
C GLN A 699 -11.72 35.00 -45.57
N VAL A 700 -12.40 33.99 -46.12
CA VAL A 700 -13.71 34.14 -46.79
C VAL A 700 -14.77 33.40 -45.99
N ALA A 701 -15.84 34.10 -45.65
CA ALA A 701 -16.89 33.62 -44.75
C ALA A 701 -18.30 33.69 -45.38
N SER A 702 -19.23 32.90 -44.84
CA SER A 702 -20.63 32.89 -45.29
C SER A 702 -21.35 34.19 -44.90
N PRO A 703 -22.26 34.75 -45.72
CA PRO A 703 -22.69 36.13 -45.55
C PRO A 703 -23.66 36.31 -44.38
N GLY A 704 -23.36 37.28 -43.52
CA GLY A 704 -24.15 37.66 -42.35
C GLY A 704 -23.95 36.80 -41.08
N ALA A 705 -24.21 37.43 -39.93
CA ALA A 705 -24.22 36.83 -38.59
C ALA A 705 -23.01 35.94 -38.26
N ALA A 706 -21.83 36.55 -38.09
CA ALA A 706 -20.55 35.93 -37.72
C ALA A 706 -19.99 34.87 -38.68
N GLY A 707 -20.72 34.48 -39.73
CA GLY A 707 -20.23 33.87 -40.97
C GLY A 707 -19.26 32.69 -40.84
N ALA A 708 -19.74 31.46 -41.04
CA ALA A 708 -18.88 30.28 -41.07
C ALA A 708 -17.78 30.40 -42.15
N VAL A 709 -16.54 30.09 -41.78
CA VAL A 709 -15.36 30.16 -42.66
C VAL A 709 -15.46 29.09 -43.76
N ILE A 710 -15.18 29.48 -45.00
CA ILE A 710 -15.29 28.65 -46.20
C ILE A 710 -13.88 28.34 -46.79
N GLY A 711 -12.88 29.09 -46.36
CA GLY A 711 -11.50 28.95 -46.77
C GLY A 711 -10.74 30.25 -46.60
N TRP A 712 -9.42 30.17 -46.66
CA TRP A 712 -8.52 31.27 -46.37
C TRP A 712 -7.20 31.10 -47.12
N LYS A 713 -6.41 32.17 -47.17
CA LYS A 713 -5.09 32.16 -47.81
C LYS A 713 -4.19 33.24 -47.23
N ALA A 714 -2.93 32.88 -46.98
CA ALA A 714 -1.94 33.79 -46.42
C ALA A 714 -0.71 33.97 -47.34
N TRP A 715 -0.14 35.18 -47.29
CA TRP A 715 1.04 35.59 -48.06
C TRP A 715 2.02 36.37 -47.16
N SER A 716 3.32 36.28 -47.43
CA SER A 716 4.30 37.16 -46.77
C SER A 716 4.38 38.52 -47.48
N MET A 717 4.23 39.61 -46.72
CA MET A 717 4.30 41.01 -47.17
C MET A 717 5.60 41.73 -46.78
N GLY A 718 6.34 41.18 -45.80
CA GLY A 718 7.72 41.57 -45.48
C GLY A 718 7.87 42.88 -44.69
N ALA A 719 7.56 42.82 -43.40
CA ALA A 719 7.79 43.86 -42.37
C ALA A 719 7.31 45.27 -42.78
N ARG A 720 5.99 45.42 -42.96
CA ARG A 720 5.31 46.64 -43.40
C ARG A 720 3.94 46.76 -42.75
N THR A 721 3.48 47.97 -42.48
CA THR A 721 2.06 48.19 -42.18
C THR A 721 1.19 47.86 -43.40
N TYR A 722 -0.07 47.45 -43.20
CA TYR A 722 -1.02 47.21 -44.30
C TYR A 722 -1.09 48.43 -45.23
N ASP A 723 -1.24 49.63 -44.68
CA ASP A 723 -1.14 50.91 -45.39
C ASP A 723 0.11 50.98 -46.29
N SER A 724 1.30 50.88 -45.70
CA SER A 724 2.56 51.08 -46.42
C SER A 724 2.80 50.04 -47.52
N PHE A 725 2.29 48.81 -47.35
CA PHE A 725 2.33 47.81 -48.40
C PHE A 725 1.43 48.18 -49.58
N PHE A 726 0.15 48.51 -49.33
CA PHE A 726 -0.81 48.82 -50.40
C PHE A 726 -0.59 50.20 -51.05
N HIS A 727 0.10 51.14 -50.37
CA HIS A 727 0.38 52.50 -50.84
C HIS A 727 1.80 52.76 -51.38
N SER A 728 2.78 51.88 -51.15
CA SER A 728 4.12 52.01 -51.73
C SER A 728 4.15 51.69 -53.23
N SER A 729 5.20 52.13 -53.94
CA SER A 729 5.44 51.76 -55.35
C SER A 729 6.02 50.34 -55.53
N ASP A 730 5.97 49.51 -54.49
CA ASP A 730 6.55 48.17 -54.40
C ASP A 730 5.50 47.21 -53.81
N ASN A 731 4.43 47.05 -54.59
CA ASN A 731 3.10 46.61 -54.14
C ASN A 731 2.67 45.25 -54.71
N THR A 732 3.63 44.38 -55.04
CA THR A 732 3.37 43.07 -55.68
C THR A 732 4.09 41.94 -54.95
N ILE A 733 3.35 41.05 -54.30
CA ILE A 733 3.92 39.81 -53.73
C ILE A 733 4.25 38.88 -54.89
N GLN A 734 5.53 38.72 -55.25
CA GLN A 734 5.96 37.89 -56.37
C GLN A 734 6.49 36.53 -55.92
N THR A 735 5.60 35.52 -55.97
CA THR A 735 5.93 34.08 -56.12
C THR A 735 6.74 33.37 -55.02
N SER A 736 7.17 34.03 -53.94
CA SER A 736 8.11 33.44 -52.96
C SER A 736 7.52 32.87 -51.67
N ALA A 737 6.33 33.31 -51.24
CA ALA A 737 5.67 32.79 -50.03
C ALA A 737 4.14 32.94 -50.10
N VAL A 738 3.47 31.88 -50.58
CA VAL A 738 2.13 31.53 -50.09
C VAL A 738 2.38 30.59 -48.92
N LEU A 739 1.84 30.90 -47.74
CA LEU A 739 2.18 30.20 -46.50
C LEU A 739 1.33 28.93 -46.36
N ASN A 740 0.01 29.05 -46.58
CA ASN A 740 -0.92 27.94 -46.62
C ASN A 740 -2.24 28.31 -47.36
N SER A 741 -3.12 27.33 -47.58
CA SER A 741 -4.55 27.57 -47.89
C SER A 741 -5.42 26.34 -47.67
N ASP A 742 -6.49 26.46 -46.88
CA ASP A 742 -7.61 25.51 -46.90
C ASP A 742 -8.61 25.85 -48.02
N LEU A 743 -9.23 24.80 -48.57
CA LEU A 743 -10.10 24.79 -49.74
C LEU A 743 -11.43 24.04 -49.49
N ALA A 744 -11.73 23.67 -48.24
CA ALA A 744 -12.94 22.96 -47.84
C ALA A 744 -14.24 23.69 -48.27
N ALA A 745 -14.88 23.18 -49.32
CA ALA A 745 -16.16 23.63 -49.89
C ALA A 745 -16.18 24.97 -50.67
N VAL A 746 -15.04 25.61 -50.96
CA VAL A 746 -14.98 26.74 -51.90
C VAL A 746 -15.48 26.31 -53.30
N TYR A 747 -16.58 26.90 -53.78
CA TYR A 747 -17.14 26.63 -55.11
C TYR A 747 -16.26 27.17 -56.27
N ASP A 748 -16.55 26.81 -57.53
CA ASP A 748 -15.75 27.10 -58.73
C ASP A 748 -15.67 28.59 -59.16
N TYR A 749 -16.03 29.54 -58.29
CA TYR A 749 -16.06 30.98 -58.62
C TYR A 749 -15.11 31.87 -57.81
N GLU A 750 -14.63 31.47 -56.62
CA GLU A 750 -13.74 32.32 -55.82
C GLU A 750 -12.27 32.21 -56.21
N ALA A 751 -11.88 33.04 -57.16
CA ALA A 751 -10.52 33.10 -57.70
C ALA A 751 -9.48 33.62 -56.69
N VAL A 752 -9.86 34.40 -55.67
CA VAL A 752 -8.92 34.97 -54.68
C VAL A 752 -8.14 33.86 -53.96
N ILE A 753 -8.86 32.88 -53.40
CA ILE A 753 -8.25 31.71 -52.76
C ILE A 753 -7.69 30.76 -53.83
N LYS A 754 -8.53 30.33 -54.80
CA LYS A 754 -8.19 29.22 -55.72
C LYS A 754 -7.09 29.55 -56.75
N LEU A 755 -7.05 30.78 -57.24
CA LEU A 755 -6.24 31.17 -58.41
C LEU A 755 -5.20 32.25 -58.09
N GLY A 756 -5.36 33.00 -57.00
CA GLY A 756 -4.42 34.02 -56.55
C GLY A 756 -3.02 33.48 -56.28
N THR A 757 -2.12 33.59 -57.25
CA THR A 757 -0.68 33.29 -57.12
C THR A 757 0.14 34.49 -56.64
N HIS A 758 -0.46 35.67 -56.74
CA HIS A 758 0.09 36.95 -56.33
C HIS A 758 -1.02 37.76 -55.67
N LEU A 759 -0.73 38.39 -54.53
CA LEU A 759 -1.52 39.52 -54.03
C LEU A 759 -0.88 40.82 -54.55
N ARG A 760 -1.70 41.74 -55.05
CA ARG A 760 -1.25 43.01 -55.63
C ARG A 760 -2.19 44.16 -55.23
N SER A 761 -1.62 45.35 -55.03
CA SER A 761 -2.37 46.60 -55.21
C SER A 761 -2.28 47.04 -56.68
N ASN A 762 -3.33 47.67 -57.22
CA ASN A 762 -3.29 48.15 -58.61
C ASN A 762 -2.71 49.58 -58.69
N MET A 763 -1.51 49.71 -59.30
CA MET A 763 -0.88 51.01 -59.57
C MET A 763 -0.31 51.17 -60.98
N ALA A 764 -0.56 50.21 -61.89
CA ALA A 764 0.00 50.23 -63.25
C ALA A 764 -1.07 49.77 -64.27
N HIS A 765 -1.28 50.42 -65.42
CA HIS A 765 -0.50 51.52 -66.00
C HIS A 765 -1.36 52.41 -66.93
N GLY A 766 -1.83 53.56 -66.46
CA GLY A 766 -2.59 54.49 -67.31
C GLY A 766 -3.10 55.75 -66.59
N PRO A 767 -3.54 56.79 -67.33
CA PRO A 767 -4.13 58.00 -66.74
C PRO A 767 -5.59 57.83 -66.28
N ASN A 768 -6.20 56.65 -66.50
CA ASN A 768 -7.60 56.33 -66.22
C ASN A 768 -7.75 54.92 -65.56
N THR A 769 -6.81 54.48 -64.72
CA THR A 769 -6.90 53.20 -63.99
C THR A 769 -6.78 53.42 -62.48
N ASP A 770 -7.65 52.75 -61.73
CA ASP A 770 -7.93 53.01 -60.31
C ASP A 770 -6.81 52.55 -59.36
N ARG A 771 -6.78 53.10 -58.14
CA ARG A 771 -5.66 52.99 -57.18
C ARG A 771 -5.91 52.16 -55.92
N SER A 772 -7.09 51.57 -55.76
CA SER A 772 -7.56 51.01 -54.48
C SER A 772 -8.31 49.70 -54.69
N ARG A 773 -7.55 48.59 -54.75
CA ARG A 773 -8.04 47.20 -54.80
C ARG A 773 -6.97 46.25 -54.25
N LEU A 774 -7.34 45.33 -53.35
CA LEU A 774 -6.68 44.02 -53.29
C LEU A 774 -7.13 43.24 -54.54
N ALA A 775 -6.17 42.77 -55.33
CA ALA A 775 -6.41 41.92 -56.50
C ALA A 775 -5.53 40.67 -56.43
N ALA A 776 -6.10 39.54 -56.88
CA ALA A 776 -5.47 38.22 -56.84
C ALA A 776 -5.47 37.60 -58.24
N ASP A 777 -4.27 37.29 -58.75
CA ASP A 777 -4.07 37.05 -60.19
C ASP A 777 -3.34 35.73 -60.54
N THR A 778 -3.60 35.27 -61.77
CA THR A 778 -2.85 34.23 -62.49
C THR A 778 -2.08 34.87 -63.65
N TYR A 779 -0.77 34.97 -63.53
CA TYR A 779 0.07 35.67 -64.50
C TYR A 779 -0.08 35.12 -65.93
N SER A 780 -0.77 35.88 -66.79
CA SER A 780 -0.82 35.68 -68.24
C SER A 780 0.13 36.66 -68.92
N PRO A 781 1.03 36.21 -69.83
CA PRO A 781 1.87 37.11 -70.63
C PRO A 781 1.09 37.85 -71.73
N HIS A 782 -0.23 37.67 -71.81
CA HIS A 782 -1.15 38.43 -72.64
C HIS A 782 -2.11 39.23 -71.74
N GLY A 783 -1.97 40.56 -71.74
CA GLY A 783 -2.67 41.47 -70.82
C GLY A 783 -4.12 41.74 -71.19
N ASP A 784 -4.98 40.76 -70.88
CA ASP A 784 -6.42 40.93 -70.77
C ASP A 784 -6.79 40.94 -69.27
N ASP A 785 -6.78 42.12 -68.65
CA ASP A 785 -6.81 42.35 -67.19
C ASP A 785 -8.18 42.07 -66.50
N ASN A 786 -8.80 40.91 -66.78
CA ASN A 786 -10.07 40.47 -66.18
C ASN A 786 -9.87 39.89 -64.76
N GLN A 787 -9.30 40.68 -63.85
CA GLN A 787 -9.07 40.29 -62.46
C GLN A 787 -10.28 40.61 -61.55
N PRO A 788 -10.64 39.71 -60.61
CA PRO A 788 -11.55 40.05 -59.53
C PRO A 788 -10.83 40.83 -58.43
N GLY A 789 -11.59 41.69 -57.76
CA GLY A 789 -11.19 42.34 -56.50
C GLY A 789 -12.32 42.20 -55.50
N LEU A 790 -12.00 42.42 -54.22
CA LEU A 790 -12.96 42.28 -53.12
C LEU A 790 -14.24 43.11 -53.38
N GLY A 791 -15.41 42.49 -53.19
CA GLY A 791 -16.71 43.18 -53.10
C GLY A 791 -17.37 43.74 -54.37
N THR A 792 -16.85 43.59 -55.60
CA THR A 792 -17.47 44.25 -56.79
C THR A 792 -17.86 43.40 -58.00
N GLN A 793 -19.05 43.70 -58.52
CA GLN A 793 -19.76 43.02 -59.61
C GLN A 793 -19.13 43.26 -61.00
N MET A 794 -18.67 42.20 -61.67
CA MET A 794 -18.41 42.26 -63.11
C MET A 794 -19.74 42.34 -63.89
N ASN A 795 -20.15 43.56 -64.24
CA ASN A 795 -21.18 43.78 -65.26
C ASN A 795 -20.61 43.49 -66.65
N ALA A 796 -20.54 42.19 -66.99
CA ALA A 796 -19.92 41.68 -68.20
C ALA A 796 -20.68 42.12 -69.46
N GLY A 797 -20.23 43.23 -70.06
CA GLY A 797 -20.79 43.83 -71.27
C GLY A 797 -20.68 42.93 -72.51
N CYS A 798 -21.64 42.01 -72.67
CA CYS A 798 -21.94 41.28 -73.89
C CYS A 798 -20.81 40.41 -74.49
N CYS A 799 -20.00 39.72 -73.67
CA CYS A 799 -19.28 38.51 -74.09
C CYS A 799 -18.78 37.67 -72.90
N GLY A 800 -19.57 36.68 -72.47
CA GLY A 800 -19.19 35.72 -71.42
C GLY A 800 -19.79 34.35 -71.67
N LEU A 801 -18.98 33.37 -72.03
CA LEU A 801 -19.42 32.00 -72.32
C LEU A 801 -19.41 31.15 -71.05
N ASN A 802 -20.59 30.69 -70.63
CA ASN A 802 -20.72 29.73 -69.54
C ASN A 802 -20.12 28.36 -69.93
N TYR A 803 -18.93 28.05 -69.42
CA TYR A 803 -18.34 26.71 -69.47
C TYR A 803 -18.18 26.15 -68.06
N ARG A 804 -18.87 25.04 -67.79
CA ARG A 804 -18.66 24.23 -66.58
C ARG A 804 -17.63 23.14 -66.85
N ASN A 805 -16.88 22.80 -65.81
CA ASN A 805 -15.83 21.78 -65.79
C ASN A 805 -16.16 20.49 -66.56
N ARG A 806 -15.27 20.12 -67.49
CA ARG A 806 -14.89 18.73 -67.85
C ARG A 806 -13.60 18.72 -68.67
N ASP A 807 -12.81 17.69 -68.50
CA ASP A 807 -11.50 17.52 -69.13
C ASP A 807 -11.56 17.48 -70.66
N VAL A 808 -10.67 18.24 -71.30
CA VAL A 808 -10.44 18.19 -72.75
C VAL A 808 -8.93 18.29 -73.01
N GLU A 809 -8.31 17.18 -73.39
CA GLU A 809 -6.92 17.19 -73.87
C GLU A 809 -6.81 18.01 -75.17
N LEU A 810 -6.07 19.12 -75.13
CA LEU A 810 -5.74 19.90 -76.33
C LEU A 810 -4.43 19.41 -76.96
N TRP A 811 -4.53 18.48 -77.90
CA TRP A 811 -3.41 18.06 -78.74
C TRP A 811 -3.07 19.13 -79.79
N VAL A 812 -1.86 19.70 -79.71
CA VAL A 812 -1.28 20.53 -80.77
C VAL A 812 -0.22 19.72 -81.52
N ASN A 813 -0.28 19.72 -82.85
CA ASN A 813 0.84 19.31 -83.70
C ASN A 813 1.30 20.50 -84.57
N SER A 814 2.44 20.35 -85.25
CA SER A 814 3.24 21.45 -85.82
C SER A 814 2.65 22.13 -87.06
N SER A 815 1.39 22.59 -87.00
CA SER A 815 0.67 23.34 -88.03
C SER A 815 -0.50 24.19 -87.47
N ASP A 816 -0.51 24.48 -86.16
CA ASP A 816 -1.27 25.54 -85.47
C ASP A 816 -2.69 25.85 -86.01
N ASN A 817 -3.64 24.92 -85.86
CA ASN A 817 -5.05 25.13 -86.19
C ASN A 817 -5.98 24.44 -85.16
N LEU A 818 -6.82 25.22 -84.47
CA LEU A 818 -7.78 24.72 -83.48
C LEU A 818 -9.09 24.24 -84.13
N TRP A 819 -9.71 23.20 -83.57
CA TRP A 819 -11.01 22.65 -83.99
C TRP A 819 -11.86 22.27 -82.76
N CYS A 820 -13.15 22.58 -82.78
CA CYS A 820 -14.09 22.25 -81.70
C CYS A 820 -15.28 21.43 -82.24
N THR A 821 -15.82 20.51 -81.43
CA THR A 821 -16.97 19.66 -81.78
C THR A 821 -18.15 19.84 -80.82
N ALA A 822 -19.35 20.05 -81.38
CA ALA A 822 -20.59 20.16 -80.60
C ALA A 822 -21.28 18.77 -80.48
N PRO A 823 -21.59 18.25 -79.28
CA PRO A 823 -22.01 16.85 -79.10
C PRO A 823 -23.35 16.41 -79.72
N SER A 824 -24.21 17.35 -80.15
CA SER A 824 -25.64 17.05 -80.44
C SER A 824 -26.07 17.13 -81.91
N THR A 825 -25.23 17.63 -82.83
CA THR A 825 -25.62 17.81 -84.25
C THR A 825 -24.56 17.42 -85.30
N GLY A 826 -23.39 16.92 -84.88
CA GLY A 826 -22.42 16.26 -85.77
C GLY A 826 -21.91 17.11 -86.94
N SER A 827 -21.92 18.44 -86.81
CA SER A 827 -21.61 19.40 -87.88
C SER A 827 -20.41 20.26 -87.49
N PHE A 828 -19.38 20.28 -88.34
CA PHE A 828 -18.16 21.08 -88.13
C PHE A 828 -18.35 22.50 -88.69
N ALA A 829 -17.84 23.50 -87.96
CA ALA A 829 -17.80 24.90 -88.39
C ALA A 829 -16.37 25.45 -88.25
N TRP A 830 -16.00 26.36 -89.15
CA TRP A 830 -14.67 26.98 -89.22
C TRP A 830 -14.70 28.38 -88.58
N ILE A 831 -13.71 28.70 -87.76
CA ILE A 831 -13.54 30.04 -87.19
C ILE A 831 -12.75 30.91 -88.19
N GLY A 832 -13.33 32.05 -88.54
CA GLY A 832 -12.72 33.05 -89.43
C GLY A 832 -11.71 33.95 -88.71
N ASN A 833 -10.80 34.53 -89.50
CA ASN A 833 -9.66 35.33 -89.01
C ASN A 833 -10.06 36.76 -88.56
N ASP A 834 -11.34 36.97 -88.26
CA ASP A 834 -12.01 38.22 -87.89
C ASP A 834 -12.93 38.09 -86.65
N GLY A 835 -12.93 36.94 -85.97
CA GLY A 835 -13.32 36.82 -84.56
C GLY A 835 -14.83 36.87 -84.21
N PHE A 836 -15.73 37.06 -85.17
CA PHE A 836 -17.18 37.16 -84.91
C PHE A 836 -17.99 35.97 -85.45
N CYS A 837 -18.77 35.32 -84.59
CA CYS A 837 -19.74 34.31 -84.98
C CYS A 837 -21.00 34.94 -85.62
N GLY A 838 -21.07 34.94 -86.96
CA GLY A 838 -22.21 35.47 -87.70
C GLY A 838 -23.47 34.59 -87.63
N GLY A 839 -24.35 34.82 -86.65
CA GLY A 839 -25.65 34.15 -86.53
C GLY A 839 -26.63 34.90 -85.63
N SER A 840 -27.93 34.90 -85.97
CA SER A 840 -28.93 35.74 -85.29
C SER A 840 -29.34 35.17 -83.92
N CYS A 841 -28.76 35.68 -82.84
CA CYS A 841 -29.39 35.69 -81.52
C CYS A 841 -30.10 37.04 -81.31
N GLY A 842 -31.35 37.02 -80.87
CA GLY A 842 -32.17 38.23 -80.70
C GLY A 842 -32.59 38.44 -79.25
N SER A 843 -32.95 39.69 -78.92
CA SER A 843 -33.62 40.10 -77.69
C SER A 843 -32.96 39.65 -76.37
N CYS A 844 -32.14 40.53 -75.78
CA CYS A 844 -31.84 40.43 -74.35
C CYS A 844 -33.17 40.50 -73.57
N ASP A 845 -33.48 39.47 -72.78
CA ASP A 845 -34.76 39.39 -72.08
C ASP A 845 -34.75 40.32 -70.85
N SER A 846 -35.74 41.21 -70.75
CA SER A 846 -35.91 42.12 -69.62
C SER A 846 -36.55 41.46 -68.39
N ASN A 847 -36.60 40.13 -68.34
CA ASN A 847 -37.13 39.34 -67.22
C ASN A 847 -36.07 38.46 -66.53
N ALA A 848 -34.78 38.68 -66.81
CA ALA A 848 -33.73 38.22 -65.91
C ALA A 848 -33.79 39.07 -64.62
N GLY A 849 -34.59 38.63 -63.64
CA GLY A 849 -34.51 39.15 -62.28
C GLY A 849 -33.10 38.93 -61.71
N PRO A 850 -32.67 39.70 -60.68
CA PRO A 850 -31.32 39.60 -60.14
C PRO A 850 -31.03 38.17 -59.70
N ALA A 851 -30.15 37.50 -60.44
CA ALA A 851 -29.57 36.23 -60.03
C ALA A 851 -28.56 36.55 -58.92
N TYR A 852 -29.02 36.47 -57.67
CA TYR A 852 -28.16 36.57 -56.50
C TYR A 852 -27.12 35.45 -56.56
N SER A 853 -25.88 35.81 -56.89
CA SER A 853 -24.73 35.10 -56.33
C SER A 853 -24.74 35.35 -54.81
N PRO A 854 -24.35 34.38 -53.97
CA PRO A 854 -23.97 34.70 -52.59
C PRO A 854 -22.77 35.66 -52.65
N TYR A 855 -22.92 36.86 -52.07
CA TYR A 855 -21.81 37.80 -51.92
C TYR A 855 -21.11 37.50 -50.60
N TRP A 856 -19.95 36.86 -50.65
CA TRP A 856 -19.21 36.46 -49.45
C TRP A 856 -18.64 37.65 -48.68
N THR A 857 -18.51 37.45 -47.37
CA THR A 857 -17.77 38.33 -46.46
C THR A 857 -16.27 38.09 -46.66
N TYR A 858 -15.47 39.15 -46.66
CA TYR A 858 -14.01 39.09 -46.75
C TYR A 858 -13.36 39.73 -45.52
N ARG A 859 -12.67 38.91 -44.72
CA ARG A 859 -11.88 39.36 -43.57
C ARG A 859 -10.42 39.43 -43.95
N ILE A 860 -9.73 40.47 -43.52
CA ILE A 860 -8.30 40.67 -43.73
C ILE A 860 -7.65 40.72 -42.35
N TYR A 861 -6.69 39.82 -42.14
CA TYR A 861 -5.89 39.75 -40.93
C TYR A 861 -4.41 39.94 -41.27
N VAL A 862 -3.59 40.35 -40.30
CA VAL A 862 -2.14 40.53 -40.45
C VAL A 862 -1.37 39.97 -39.24
N ARG A 863 -0.10 39.63 -39.49
CA ARG A 863 0.86 39.04 -38.53
C ARG A 863 2.30 39.34 -38.99
#